data_AF-A0A7J5TL83-F1
#
_entry.id   AF-A0A7J5TL83-F1
#
_cell.length_a   1.000
_cell.length_b   1.000
_cell.length_c   1.000
_cell.angle_alpha   90.00
_cell.angle_beta   90.00
_cell.angle_gamma   90.00
#
_symmetry.space_group_name_H-M   'P 1'
#
loop_
_entity.id
_entity.type
_entity.pdbx_description
1 polymer ?
#
loop_
_entity_poly.entity_id
_entity_poly.type
_entity_poly.pdbx_seq_one_letter_code
_entity_poly.pdbx_strand_id
1 'polypeptide(L)'
;MDALKDAVTYFLDQVEDQNQRINDPGKKVQVALIKYAGKNSDKIGNDTYNEDGYNYNYSQTVHSLAWTPEDLQKEQAAVNSLKAGGATRADFGLQHAVKQLNSGRPGAQKLTVFYSDGSPTSSDGFEAKIANNAIKAAAQLKNDHSQVISIGAMPGADPSGTDNANKFMNYVSSNYPKAQSMSEPHDRVEGTYYYAVSARTDLQTIFKEIISIVTSGTAYQDVTMTDTLSDYVEFSKPNAQNFDAELVIRDKDGKKVDPSEVGLTDYTIAQPGSKTISISFPQGYVLKDGYTYSLEYKIVPSAKAYEEYAANVNAGKNGYGDTKGDDDTGASSARQSGFRSNERATIDYTPRVDGEQQGPVEGTEYPHPVIQVDTTQFARLSIDKAWIATNPEQDKVTVDVTCMDTDGKCTGYSDIDISKSSNWTSTVLIPKAAADRTYTVTERPVDGFHTHYTKPITIPANTAGEYSSTVTNYPAAISFNLNQIRVGKTVQGTDTDQDFTFTLSPVTAEGVTNADGTPFTDATLTLGDRFANGTQVTGTFADTSIKLATPQLGADAMYTFNVRENAPSPSAGWAADMDAVTVTVTVHVPTEGDTIPTGVTYRYGVNDTDDTESNKDLAAFTNHWIAVSQLPFTGEQGATPLAWLAVAGGLGALAVLSAVGISAWRRRHML
;
A
#
# COMPACT_ATOMS: atom_id res chain seq x y z
N MET A 1 65.48 -8.58 -20.85
CA MET A 1 65.51 -10.03 -21.13
C MET A 1 65.01 -10.86 -19.94
N ASP A 2 65.65 -10.84 -18.77
CA ASP A 2 65.22 -11.71 -17.65
C ASP A 2 63.79 -11.45 -17.17
N ALA A 3 63.35 -10.19 -17.14
CA ALA A 3 61.95 -9.87 -16.83
C ALA A 3 60.96 -10.46 -17.84
N LEU A 4 61.33 -10.50 -19.13
CA LEU A 4 60.51 -11.11 -20.18
C LEU A 4 60.45 -12.63 -20.01
N LYS A 5 61.59 -13.27 -19.73
CA LYS A 5 61.64 -14.72 -19.48
C LYS A 5 60.73 -15.12 -18.32
N ASP A 6 60.81 -14.41 -17.20
CA ASP A 6 59.95 -14.67 -16.04
C ASP A 6 58.46 -14.50 -16.37
N ALA A 7 58.09 -13.39 -17.03
CA ALA A 7 56.70 -13.10 -17.33
C ALA A 7 56.09 -14.08 -18.35
N VAL A 8 56.86 -14.47 -19.37
CA VAL A 8 56.42 -15.47 -20.36
C VAL A 8 56.36 -16.86 -19.73
N THR A 9 57.32 -17.22 -18.85
CA THR A 9 57.27 -18.51 -18.13
C THR A 9 56.01 -18.59 -17.27
N TYR A 10 55.73 -17.54 -16.48
CA TYR A 10 54.49 -17.45 -15.71
C TYR A 10 53.24 -17.58 -16.59
N PHE A 11 53.21 -16.90 -17.74
CA PHE A 11 52.09 -17.02 -18.68
C PHE A 11 51.90 -18.46 -19.16
N LEU A 12 52.98 -19.15 -19.53
CA LEU A 12 52.94 -20.55 -19.97
C LEU A 12 52.47 -21.49 -18.85
N ASP A 13 52.93 -21.28 -17.61
CA ASP A 13 52.44 -22.06 -16.45
C ASP A 13 50.92 -21.93 -16.29
N GLN A 14 50.40 -20.71 -16.41
CA GLN A 14 48.95 -20.49 -16.29
C GLN A 14 48.16 -21.07 -17.48
N VAL A 15 48.71 -21.04 -18.69
CA VAL A 15 48.12 -21.73 -19.84
C VAL A 15 48.09 -23.25 -19.60
N GLU A 16 49.17 -23.82 -19.07
CA GLU A 16 49.24 -25.24 -18.73
C GLU A 16 48.17 -25.62 -17.69
N ASP A 17 48.10 -24.88 -16.57
CA ASP A 17 47.10 -25.08 -15.52
C ASP A 17 45.67 -25.09 -16.08
N GLN A 18 45.37 -24.20 -17.02
CA GLN A 18 44.05 -24.11 -17.65
C GLN A 18 43.82 -25.23 -18.65
N ASN A 19 44.82 -25.58 -19.45
CA ASN A 19 44.75 -26.71 -20.37
C ASN A 19 44.61 -28.06 -19.66
N GLN A 20 45.06 -28.20 -18.41
CA GLN A 20 44.80 -29.38 -17.58
C GLN A 20 43.33 -29.49 -17.16
N ARG A 21 42.62 -28.35 -17.03
CA ARG A 21 41.18 -28.30 -16.69
C ARG A 21 40.28 -28.50 -17.91
N ILE A 22 40.80 -28.31 -19.12
CA ILE A 22 40.07 -28.51 -20.37
C ILE A 22 40.15 -29.99 -20.77
N ASN A 23 39.02 -30.70 -20.68
CA ASN A 23 38.94 -32.12 -21.02
C ASN A 23 39.03 -32.41 -22.53
N ASP A 24 38.46 -31.54 -23.37
CA ASP A 24 38.50 -31.69 -24.82
C ASP A 24 39.86 -31.20 -25.38
N PRO A 25 40.71 -32.10 -25.90
CA PRO A 25 42.00 -31.72 -26.48
C PRO A 25 41.87 -30.71 -27.62
N GLY A 26 40.76 -30.76 -28.36
CA GLY A 26 40.45 -29.86 -29.46
C GLY A 26 40.13 -28.44 -29.03
N LYS A 27 39.93 -28.18 -27.72
CA LYS A 27 39.60 -26.85 -27.16
C LYS A 27 40.74 -26.21 -26.38
N LYS A 28 41.84 -26.92 -26.14
CA LYS A 28 42.99 -26.40 -25.39
C LYS A 28 43.60 -25.17 -26.07
N VAL A 29 44.12 -24.26 -25.24
CA VAL A 29 44.84 -23.06 -25.65
C VAL A 29 46.16 -23.48 -26.30
N GLN A 30 46.42 -22.97 -27.49
CA GLN A 30 47.65 -23.24 -28.24
C GLN A 30 48.55 -22.00 -28.22
N VAL A 31 49.83 -22.19 -27.90
CA VAL A 31 50.81 -21.11 -27.85
C VAL A 31 51.91 -21.39 -28.88
N ALA A 32 52.43 -20.33 -29.50
CA ALA A 32 53.61 -20.39 -30.36
C ALA A 32 54.60 -19.34 -29.88
N LEU A 33 55.89 -19.67 -29.91
CA LEU A 33 56.96 -18.76 -29.53
C LEU A 33 57.76 -18.36 -30.76
N ILE A 34 57.89 -17.06 -31.00
CA ILE A 34 58.64 -16.50 -32.12
C ILE A 34 59.70 -15.55 -31.57
N LYS A 35 60.92 -15.67 -32.08
CA LYS A 35 61.99 -14.69 -31.83
C LYS A 35 62.30 -13.94 -33.12
N TYR A 36 62.69 -12.68 -33.01
CA TYR A 36 63.09 -11.87 -34.15
C TYR A 36 64.34 -11.06 -33.81
N ALA A 37 65.25 -10.95 -34.78
CA ALA A 37 66.49 -10.22 -34.64
C ALA A 37 67.11 -9.87 -36.00
N GLY A 38 67.96 -10.75 -36.56
CA GLY A 38 68.67 -10.55 -37.82
C GLY A 38 68.01 -11.26 -39.02
N LYS A 39 68.82 -11.99 -39.80
CA LYS A 39 68.39 -12.72 -41.01
C LYS A 39 67.16 -13.60 -40.75
N ASN A 40 66.28 -13.76 -41.75
CA ASN A 40 65.13 -14.65 -41.66
C ASN A 40 65.55 -16.12 -41.75
N SER A 41 64.89 -16.99 -41.00
CA SER A 41 65.00 -18.44 -41.12
C SER A 41 63.61 -19.07 -41.03
N ASP A 42 63.30 -19.96 -41.96
CA ASP A 42 62.05 -20.75 -41.94
C ASP A 42 62.18 -22.05 -41.12
N LYS A 43 63.34 -22.29 -40.50
CA LYS A 43 63.54 -23.44 -39.60
C LYS A 43 62.94 -23.14 -38.22
N ILE A 44 62.25 -24.13 -37.65
CA ILE A 44 61.80 -24.07 -36.26
C ILE A 44 63.00 -24.35 -35.34
N GLY A 45 63.29 -23.45 -34.41
CA GLY A 45 64.37 -23.62 -33.43
C GLY A 45 64.86 -22.33 -32.78
N ASN A 46 66.00 -22.37 -32.10
CA ASN A 46 66.63 -21.19 -31.48
C ASN A 46 68.05 -20.93 -32.06
N ASP A 47 68.16 -20.87 -33.39
CA ASP A 47 69.44 -20.83 -34.10
C ASP A 47 70.07 -19.44 -34.15
N THR A 48 71.39 -19.40 -34.35
CA THR A 48 72.19 -18.19 -34.54
C THR A 48 73.07 -18.32 -35.79
N TYR A 49 73.58 -17.20 -36.29
CA TYR A 49 74.55 -17.17 -37.39
C TYR A 49 75.73 -16.25 -37.06
N ASN A 50 76.88 -16.54 -37.65
CA ASN A 50 78.07 -15.70 -37.54
C ASN A 50 78.17 -14.75 -38.75
N GLU A 51 78.40 -13.48 -38.48
CA GLU A 51 78.69 -12.45 -39.49
C GLU A 51 79.67 -11.44 -38.86
N ASP A 52 80.72 -11.09 -39.60
CA ASP A 52 81.77 -10.18 -39.14
C ASP A 52 82.40 -10.53 -37.77
N GLY A 53 82.47 -11.82 -37.45
CA GLY A 53 83.02 -12.32 -36.18
C GLY A 53 82.04 -12.27 -34.99
N TYR A 54 80.85 -11.72 -35.17
CA TYR A 54 79.79 -11.66 -34.17
C TYR A 54 78.73 -12.74 -34.40
N ASN A 55 78.12 -13.21 -33.31
CA ASN A 55 77.03 -14.19 -33.36
C ASN A 55 75.68 -13.47 -33.19
N TYR A 56 74.81 -13.59 -34.19
CA TYR A 56 73.51 -12.93 -34.26
C TYR A 56 72.37 -13.95 -34.27
N ASN A 57 71.21 -13.58 -33.73
CA ASN A 57 70.03 -14.42 -33.82
C ASN A 57 69.39 -14.36 -35.21
N TYR A 58 68.94 -15.50 -35.70
CA TYR A 58 67.93 -15.53 -36.76
C TYR A 58 66.58 -15.02 -36.25
N SER A 59 65.79 -14.43 -37.15
CA SER A 59 64.37 -14.23 -36.96
C SER A 59 63.63 -15.49 -37.39
N GLN A 60 62.99 -16.19 -36.44
CA GLN A 60 62.38 -17.49 -36.69
C GLN A 60 61.34 -17.89 -35.64
N THR A 61 60.47 -18.83 -36.02
CA THR A 61 59.62 -19.57 -35.08
C THR A 61 60.52 -20.44 -34.20
N VAL A 62 60.44 -20.26 -32.88
CA VAL A 62 61.16 -21.09 -31.90
C VAL A 62 60.37 -22.34 -31.59
N HIS A 63 59.06 -22.19 -31.44
CA HIS A 63 58.12 -23.27 -31.23
C HIS A 63 56.81 -22.97 -31.96
N SER A 64 56.26 -23.96 -32.64
CA SER A 64 54.97 -23.84 -33.35
C SER A 64 53.79 -23.98 -32.40
N LEU A 65 52.59 -23.58 -32.86
CA LEU A 65 51.35 -23.70 -32.08
C LEU A 65 51.22 -25.10 -31.45
N ALA A 66 51.32 -25.16 -30.13
CA ALA A 66 51.24 -26.40 -29.36
C ALA A 66 50.49 -26.19 -28.05
N TRP A 67 50.01 -27.30 -27.46
CA TRP A 67 49.13 -27.28 -26.29
C TRP A 67 49.37 -28.46 -25.33
N THR A 68 50.25 -29.41 -25.67
CA THR A 68 50.54 -30.54 -24.79
C THR A 68 51.44 -30.09 -23.64
N PRO A 69 51.32 -30.67 -22.43
CA PRO A 69 52.21 -30.36 -21.32
C PRO A 69 53.69 -30.53 -21.69
N GLU A 70 54.04 -31.57 -22.43
CA GLU A 70 55.42 -31.81 -22.88
C GLU A 70 55.92 -30.71 -23.82
N ASP A 71 55.05 -30.20 -24.69
CA ASP A 71 55.40 -29.13 -25.62
C ASP A 71 55.47 -27.76 -24.94
N LEU A 72 54.59 -27.47 -23.98
CA LEU A 72 54.66 -26.26 -23.15
C LEU A 72 55.93 -26.24 -22.29
N GLN A 73 56.36 -27.39 -21.74
CA GLN A 73 57.64 -27.50 -21.04
C GLN A 73 58.85 -27.25 -21.96
N LYS A 74 58.79 -27.72 -23.22
CA LYS A 74 59.81 -27.38 -24.23
C LYS A 74 59.80 -25.89 -24.56
N GLU A 75 58.62 -25.26 -24.62
CA GLU A 75 58.49 -23.81 -24.79
C GLU A 75 59.13 -23.05 -23.64
N GLN A 76 58.86 -23.44 -22.38
CA GLN A 76 59.50 -22.83 -21.21
C GLN A 76 61.03 -22.95 -21.25
N ALA A 77 61.55 -24.14 -21.59
CA ALA A 77 62.99 -24.34 -21.77
C ALA A 77 63.55 -23.46 -22.90
N ALA A 78 62.80 -23.31 -24.01
CA ALA A 78 63.18 -22.47 -25.13
C ALA A 78 63.22 -20.98 -24.74
N VAL A 79 62.20 -20.48 -24.03
CA VAL A 79 62.16 -19.11 -23.47
C VAL A 79 63.39 -18.85 -22.60
N ASN A 80 63.70 -19.79 -21.68
CA ASN A 80 64.85 -19.66 -20.79
C ASN A 80 66.19 -19.65 -21.55
N SER A 81 66.26 -20.32 -22.71
CA SER A 81 67.45 -20.36 -23.56
C SER A 81 67.66 -19.12 -24.46
N LEU A 82 66.68 -18.20 -24.54
CA LEU A 82 66.78 -17.01 -25.39
C LEU A 82 67.94 -16.12 -24.97
N LYS A 83 68.65 -15.58 -25.97
CA LYS A 83 69.77 -14.64 -25.79
C LYS A 83 69.54 -13.42 -26.67
N ALA A 84 69.81 -12.23 -26.16
CA ALA A 84 69.77 -11.01 -26.95
C ALA A 84 70.95 -10.98 -27.94
N GLY A 85 70.73 -10.48 -29.16
CA GLY A 85 71.79 -10.31 -30.15
C GLY A 85 71.24 -10.19 -31.57
N GLY A 86 71.61 -9.12 -32.26
CA GLY A 86 71.11 -8.77 -33.60
C GLY A 86 70.33 -7.47 -33.62
N ALA A 87 69.76 -7.15 -34.79
CA ALA A 87 68.91 -5.99 -35.03
C ALA A 87 67.46 -6.22 -34.58
N THR A 88 66.53 -5.33 -34.94
CA THR A 88 65.10 -5.41 -34.58
C THR A 88 64.26 -5.66 -35.83
N ARG A 89 64.40 -6.85 -36.44
CA ARG A 89 63.62 -7.26 -37.63
C ARG A 89 62.19 -7.67 -37.29
N ALA A 90 61.44 -6.71 -36.76
CA ALA A 90 60.03 -6.86 -36.37
C ALA A 90 59.14 -7.31 -37.54
N ASP A 91 59.52 -6.96 -38.78
CA ASP A 91 58.86 -7.42 -40.00
C ASP A 91 58.87 -8.95 -40.11
N PHE A 92 60.04 -9.57 -39.95
CA PHE A 92 60.14 -11.02 -39.95
C PHE A 92 59.41 -11.65 -38.75
N GLY A 93 59.49 -11.06 -37.56
CA GLY A 93 58.77 -11.55 -36.38
C GLY A 93 57.27 -11.66 -36.61
N LEU A 94 56.64 -10.57 -37.07
CA LEU A 94 55.19 -10.55 -37.32
C LEU A 94 54.80 -11.40 -38.55
N GLN A 95 55.66 -11.52 -39.56
CA GLN A 95 55.42 -12.45 -40.68
C GLN A 95 55.41 -13.92 -40.22
N HIS A 96 56.26 -14.31 -39.28
CA HIS A 96 56.19 -15.63 -38.65
C HIS A 96 54.91 -15.80 -37.83
N ALA A 97 54.45 -14.75 -37.14
CA ALA A 97 53.18 -14.80 -36.40
C ALA A 97 51.99 -15.03 -37.35
N VAL A 98 51.97 -14.37 -38.50
CA VAL A 98 50.96 -14.62 -39.56
C VAL A 98 50.99 -16.08 -39.99
N LYS A 99 52.18 -16.65 -40.25
CA LYS A 99 52.32 -18.06 -40.63
C LYS A 99 51.76 -19.00 -39.57
N GLN A 100 52.08 -18.78 -38.28
CA GLN A 100 51.60 -19.64 -37.19
C GLN A 100 50.08 -19.54 -37.04
N LEU A 101 49.51 -18.33 -37.01
CA LEU A 101 48.07 -18.16 -36.82
C LEU A 101 47.22 -18.58 -38.03
N ASN A 102 47.78 -18.60 -39.24
CA ASN A 102 47.13 -19.20 -40.42
C ASN A 102 47.05 -20.72 -40.34
N SER A 103 47.95 -21.36 -39.58
CA SER A 103 47.88 -22.79 -39.27
C SER A 103 47.04 -23.12 -38.02
N GLY A 104 46.52 -22.09 -37.33
CA GLY A 104 45.71 -22.25 -36.12
C GLY A 104 44.30 -22.79 -36.38
N ARG A 105 43.66 -23.28 -35.30
CA ARG A 105 42.31 -23.86 -35.34
C ARG A 105 41.27 -22.85 -35.89
N PRO A 106 40.43 -23.24 -36.88
CA PRO A 106 39.32 -22.40 -37.33
C PRO A 106 38.36 -22.07 -36.18
N GLY A 107 37.86 -20.83 -36.13
CA GLY A 107 36.93 -20.36 -35.09
C GLY A 107 37.55 -20.11 -33.72
N ALA A 108 38.82 -20.45 -33.49
CA ALA A 108 39.47 -20.11 -32.23
C ALA A 108 39.72 -18.59 -32.11
N GLN A 109 39.57 -18.03 -30.91
CA GLN A 109 40.05 -16.68 -30.61
C GLN A 109 41.58 -16.64 -30.82
N LYS A 110 42.03 -15.64 -31.58
CA LYS A 110 43.45 -15.46 -31.91
C LYS A 110 43.99 -14.24 -31.18
N LEU A 111 45.14 -14.38 -30.55
CA LEU A 111 45.83 -13.32 -29.83
C LEU A 111 47.31 -13.31 -30.19
N THR A 112 47.83 -12.14 -30.55
CA THR A 112 49.25 -11.90 -30.79
C THR A 112 49.78 -10.94 -29.75
N VAL A 113 50.80 -11.35 -29.01
CA VAL A 113 51.53 -10.47 -28.10
C VAL A 113 52.87 -10.10 -28.74
N PHE A 114 53.02 -8.85 -29.15
CA PHE A 114 54.22 -8.31 -29.78
C PHE A 114 55.04 -7.53 -28.76
N TYR A 115 56.14 -8.11 -28.28
CA TYR A 115 57.07 -7.44 -27.37
C TYR A 115 58.27 -6.88 -28.13
N SER A 116 58.65 -5.62 -27.88
CA SER A 116 59.87 -5.00 -28.42
C SER A 116 60.54 -4.08 -27.40
N ASP A 117 61.87 -4.14 -27.30
CA ASP A 117 62.71 -3.22 -26.52
C ASP A 117 63.47 -2.21 -27.39
N GLY A 118 63.21 -2.19 -28.71
CA GLY A 118 63.86 -1.30 -29.66
C GLY A 118 62.99 -0.89 -30.85
N SER A 119 63.50 0.05 -31.63
CA SER A 119 62.88 0.52 -32.88
C SER A 119 63.11 -0.47 -34.02
N PRO A 120 62.16 -0.64 -34.96
CA PRO A 120 62.29 -1.56 -36.10
C PRO A 120 63.47 -1.17 -36.99
N THR A 121 64.42 -2.09 -37.20
CA THR A 121 65.68 -1.82 -37.90
C THR A 121 66.36 -3.09 -38.43
N SER A 122 67.21 -2.95 -39.44
CA SER A 122 68.09 -4.00 -39.94
C SER A 122 69.53 -3.88 -39.43
N SER A 123 69.91 -2.72 -38.89
CA SER A 123 71.22 -2.51 -38.26
C SER A 123 71.14 -1.59 -37.03
N ASP A 124 70.75 -0.33 -37.21
CA ASP A 124 70.64 0.67 -36.13
C ASP A 124 69.66 1.79 -36.54
N GLY A 125 69.05 2.45 -35.54
CA GLY A 125 68.08 3.53 -35.74
C GLY A 125 66.76 3.07 -36.37
N PHE A 126 65.77 3.96 -36.40
CA PHE A 126 64.44 3.64 -36.95
C PHE A 126 64.48 3.50 -38.48
N GLU A 127 64.04 2.36 -39.02
CA GLU A 127 63.89 2.14 -40.46
C GLU A 127 62.41 2.03 -40.86
N ALA A 128 61.93 3.03 -41.60
CA ALA A 128 60.53 3.09 -42.06
C ALA A 128 60.12 1.88 -42.93
N LYS A 129 61.05 1.31 -43.70
CA LYS A 129 60.79 0.12 -44.53
C LYS A 129 60.47 -1.09 -43.67
N ILE A 130 61.24 -1.32 -42.61
CA ILE A 130 61.02 -2.43 -41.66
C ILE A 130 59.72 -2.19 -40.88
N ALA A 131 59.49 -0.97 -40.40
CA ALA A 131 58.26 -0.59 -39.72
C ALA A 131 57.02 -0.83 -40.58
N ASN A 132 57.02 -0.38 -41.84
CA ASN A 132 55.90 -0.55 -42.76
C ASN A 132 55.63 -2.03 -43.08
N ASN A 133 56.68 -2.85 -43.25
CA ASN A 133 56.51 -4.27 -43.49
C ASN A 133 55.91 -4.99 -42.26
N ALA A 134 56.34 -4.60 -41.06
CA ALA A 134 55.77 -5.08 -39.80
C ALA A 134 54.30 -4.67 -39.64
N ILE A 135 53.94 -3.41 -39.91
CA ILE A 135 52.55 -2.94 -39.86
C ILE A 135 51.67 -3.69 -40.86
N LYS A 136 52.17 -3.99 -42.07
CA LYS A 136 51.44 -4.82 -43.04
C LYS A 136 51.18 -6.24 -42.54
N ALA A 137 52.17 -6.87 -41.91
CA ALA A 137 51.97 -8.18 -41.30
C ALA A 137 50.97 -8.11 -40.12
N ALA A 138 51.04 -7.07 -39.30
CA ALA A 138 50.06 -6.82 -38.25
C ALA A 138 48.64 -6.59 -38.79
N ALA A 139 48.48 -5.88 -39.90
CA ALA A 139 47.21 -5.74 -40.59
C ALA A 139 46.62 -7.09 -41.02
N GLN A 140 47.45 -8.03 -41.51
CA GLN A 140 47.00 -9.38 -41.82
C GLN A 140 46.48 -10.10 -40.57
N LEU A 141 47.25 -10.07 -39.47
CA LEU A 141 46.83 -10.65 -38.19
C LEU A 141 45.47 -10.10 -37.73
N LYS A 142 45.29 -8.78 -37.78
CA LYS A 142 44.07 -8.09 -37.37
C LYS A 142 42.87 -8.42 -38.27
N ASN A 143 43.10 -8.53 -39.58
CA ASN A 143 42.08 -8.94 -40.54
C ASN A 143 41.63 -10.38 -40.33
N ASP A 144 42.53 -11.27 -39.92
CA ASP A 144 42.23 -12.66 -39.58
C ASP A 144 41.67 -12.82 -38.16
N HIS A 145 41.09 -11.75 -37.61
CA HIS A 145 40.47 -11.64 -36.29
C HIS A 145 41.42 -11.90 -35.10
N SER A 146 42.75 -11.71 -35.27
CA SER A 146 43.66 -11.68 -34.12
C SER A 146 43.63 -10.31 -33.45
N GLN A 147 43.43 -10.30 -32.14
CA GLN A 147 43.78 -9.15 -31.32
C GLN A 147 45.31 -9.05 -31.27
N VAL A 148 45.89 -7.86 -31.47
CA VAL A 148 47.35 -7.64 -31.41
C VAL A 148 47.66 -6.68 -30.26
N ILE A 149 48.33 -7.19 -29.24
CA ILE A 149 48.80 -6.43 -28.08
C ILE A 149 50.28 -6.15 -28.25
N SER A 150 50.66 -4.88 -28.29
CA SER A 150 52.05 -4.42 -28.30
C SER A 150 52.54 -4.15 -26.88
N ILE A 151 53.77 -4.55 -26.56
CA ILE A 151 54.44 -4.23 -25.30
C ILE A 151 55.80 -3.61 -25.61
N GLY A 152 55.94 -2.32 -25.28
CA GLY A 152 57.16 -1.55 -25.46
C GLY A 152 57.98 -1.52 -24.19
N ALA A 153 59.17 -2.11 -24.24
CA ALA A 153 60.15 -2.10 -23.16
C ALA A 153 61.39 -1.24 -23.48
N MET A 154 61.27 -0.37 -24.47
CA MET A 154 62.32 0.54 -24.92
C MET A 154 62.35 1.81 -24.06
N PRO A 155 63.51 2.48 -23.92
CA PRO A 155 63.59 3.80 -23.31
C PRO A 155 62.63 4.79 -24.01
N GLY A 156 61.77 5.46 -23.24
CA GLY A 156 60.78 6.37 -23.79
C GLY A 156 59.52 5.69 -24.35
N ALA A 157 59.30 4.40 -24.08
CA ALA A 157 58.02 3.74 -24.37
C ALA A 157 56.87 4.49 -23.67
N ASP A 158 55.91 4.95 -24.46
CA ASP A 158 54.75 5.71 -24.01
C ASP A 158 53.60 5.44 -25.00
N PRO A 159 52.46 4.87 -24.56
CA PRO A 159 51.31 4.64 -25.42
C PRO A 159 50.73 5.90 -26.06
N SER A 160 50.94 7.06 -25.44
CA SER A 160 50.58 8.38 -25.97
C SER A 160 51.71 9.06 -26.76
N GLY A 161 52.88 8.44 -26.81
CA GLY A 161 54.07 8.96 -27.46
C GLY A 161 53.88 9.14 -28.97
N THR A 162 54.44 10.23 -29.50
CA THR A 162 54.29 10.64 -30.91
C THR A 162 55.55 10.49 -31.75
N ASP A 163 56.64 9.99 -31.16
CA ASP A 163 57.84 9.60 -31.89
C ASP A 163 57.58 8.34 -32.75
N ASN A 164 58.51 8.07 -33.67
CA ASN A 164 58.34 7.00 -34.65
C ASN A 164 58.24 5.61 -34.01
N ALA A 165 58.91 5.38 -32.88
CA ALA A 165 58.90 4.07 -32.22
C ALA A 165 57.56 3.83 -31.52
N ASN A 166 57.05 4.82 -30.78
CA ASN A 166 55.74 4.73 -30.13
C ASN A 166 54.58 4.72 -31.13
N LYS A 167 54.67 5.48 -32.23
CA LYS A 167 53.72 5.38 -33.36
C LYS A 167 53.73 3.99 -33.96
N PHE A 168 54.92 3.42 -34.20
CA PHE A 168 55.04 2.06 -34.73
C PHE A 168 54.36 1.02 -33.81
N MET A 169 54.63 1.07 -32.50
CA MET A 169 54.00 0.15 -31.53
C MET A 169 52.48 0.28 -31.51
N ASN A 170 51.96 1.52 -31.58
CA ASN A 170 50.54 1.80 -31.72
C ASN A 170 49.95 1.21 -33.01
N TYR A 171 50.61 1.40 -34.16
CA TYR A 171 50.10 0.98 -35.46
C TYR A 171 50.17 -0.54 -35.67
N VAL A 172 51.14 -1.21 -35.05
CA VAL A 172 51.17 -2.68 -34.96
C VAL A 172 49.99 -3.19 -34.11
N SER A 173 49.72 -2.55 -32.98
CA SER A 173 48.64 -2.97 -32.08
C SER A 173 47.24 -2.83 -32.68
N SER A 174 46.26 -3.42 -32.00
CA SER A 174 44.84 -3.22 -32.26
C SER A 174 44.31 -1.84 -31.84
N ASN A 175 45.13 -0.93 -31.28
CA ASN A 175 44.73 0.48 -31.11
C ASN A 175 44.37 1.10 -32.47
N TYR A 176 45.05 0.67 -33.54
CA TYR A 176 44.81 1.10 -34.91
C TYR A 176 44.49 -0.11 -35.79
N PRO A 177 43.26 -0.65 -35.75
CA PRO A 177 42.93 -1.93 -36.35
C PRO A 177 43.13 -1.95 -37.86
N LYS A 178 43.00 -0.78 -38.51
CA LYS A 178 43.10 -0.63 -39.97
C LYS A 178 44.46 -0.13 -40.47
N ALA A 179 45.44 0.12 -39.59
CA ALA A 179 46.75 0.65 -39.99
C ALA A 179 47.43 -0.21 -41.08
N GLN A 180 47.87 0.41 -42.16
CA GLN A 180 48.55 -0.25 -43.29
C GLN A 180 50.03 0.12 -43.40
N SER A 181 50.43 1.27 -42.85
CA SER A 181 51.81 1.75 -42.84
C SER A 181 51.98 2.88 -41.82
N MET A 182 53.23 3.37 -41.64
CA MET A 182 53.54 4.54 -40.82
C MET A 182 52.85 5.84 -41.29
N SER A 183 52.51 5.93 -42.58
CA SER A 183 51.80 7.08 -43.18
C SER A 183 50.29 6.86 -43.31
N GLU A 184 49.81 5.63 -43.09
CA GLU A 184 48.41 5.24 -43.21
C GLU A 184 47.95 4.53 -41.92
N PRO A 185 47.87 5.23 -40.79
CA PRO A 185 47.49 4.61 -39.51
C PRO A 185 46.00 4.32 -39.40
N HIS A 186 45.17 5.03 -40.17
CA HIS A 186 43.72 5.07 -40.00
C HIS A 186 43.30 5.49 -38.58
N ASP A 187 42.00 5.38 -38.27
CA ASP A 187 41.45 5.82 -37.00
C ASP A 187 41.92 4.93 -35.85
N ARG A 188 42.22 5.58 -34.72
CA ARG A 188 42.40 4.90 -33.44
C ARG A 188 41.03 4.48 -32.92
N VAL A 189 40.93 3.28 -32.39
CA VAL A 189 39.72 2.81 -31.70
C VAL A 189 39.90 2.88 -30.18
N GLU A 190 38.79 2.87 -29.44
CA GLU A 190 38.80 2.86 -27.98
C GLU A 190 39.30 1.51 -27.45
N GLY A 191 40.05 1.56 -26.34
CA GLY A 191 40.76 0.43 -25.76
C GLY A 191 42.29 0.66 -25.67
N THR A 192 42.94 -0.20 -24.89
CA THR A 192 44.40 -0.16 -24.67
C THR A 192 45.03 -1.46 -25.17
N TYR A 193 45.72 -1.35 -26.31
CA TYR A 193 46.40 -2.47 -26.97
C TYR A 193 47.92 -2.26 -27.09
N TYR A 194 48.42 -1.09 -26.67
CA TYR A 194 49.84 -0.83 -26.54
C TYR A 194 50.15 -0.47 -25.09
N TYR A 195 50.99 -1.28 -24.46
CA TYR A 195 51.46 -1.10 -23.09
C TYR A 195 52.94 -0.72 -23.10
N ALA A 196 53.32 0.26 -22.30
CA ALA A 196 54.71 0.56 -22.00
C ALA A 196 55.11 -0.05 -20.67
N VAL A 197 56.31 -0.63 -20.60
CA VAL A 197 56.85 -1.24 -19.38
C VAL A 197 58.20 -0.64 -19.02
N SER A 198 58.37 -0.32 -17.74
CA SER A 198 59.63 0.22 -17.20
C SER A 198 60.23 -0.67 -16.11
N ALA A 199 59.41 -1.52 -15.46
CA ALA A 199 59.84 -2.44 -14.42
C ALA A 199 59.39 -3.90 -14.67
N ARG A 200 60.05 -4.85 -13.99
CA ARG A 200 59.72 -6.29 -14.03
C ARG A 200 58.28 -6.57 -13.60
N THR A 201 57.81 -5.86 -12.57
CA THR A 201 56.45 -5.98 -12.02
C THR A 201 55.38 -5.59 -13.03
N ASP A 202 55.61 -4.53 -13.80
CA ASP A 202 54.65 -4.04 -14.82
C ASP A 202 54.41 -5.10 -15.89
N LEU A 203 55.50 -5.74 -16.34
CA LEU A 203 55.44 -6.79 -17.35
C LEU A 203 54.68 -8.03 -16.84
N GLN A 204 54.89 -8.44 -15.59
CA GLN A 204 54.12 -9.54 -14.98
C GLN A 204 52.63 -9.20 -14.88
N THR A 205 52.27 -7.96 -14.53
CA THR A 205 50.86 -7.52 -14.48
C THR A 205 50.20 -7.60 -15.86
N ILE A 206 50.87 -7.12 -16.91
CA ILE A 206 50.32 -7.19 -18.28
C ILE A 206 50.09 -8.64 -18.70
N PHE A 207 51.03 -9.55 -18.43
CA PHE A 207 50.84 -10.98 -18.76
C PHE A 207 49.73 -11.64 -17.91
N LYS A 208 49.46 -11.16 -16.69
CA LYS A 208 48.30 -11.59 -15.90
C LYS A 208 46.97 -11.14 -16.52
N GLU A 209 46.91 -9.93 -17.06
CA GLU A 209 45.71 -9.45 -17.76
C GLU A 209 45.51 -10.23 -19.06
N ILE A 210 46.58 -10.48 -19.81
CA ILE A 210 46.56 -11.28 -21.04
C ILE A 210 46.03 -12.69 -20.77
N ILE A 211 46.49 -13.38 -19.71
CA ILE A 211 45.95 -14.71 -19.40
C ILE A 211 44.48 -14.65 -18.96
N SER A 212 44.05 -13.60 -18.26
CA SER A 212 42.62 -13.41 -17.94
C SER A 212 41.77 -13.30 -19.21
N ILE A 213 42.26 -12.61 -20.25
CA ILE A 213 41.60 -12.54 -21.56
C ILE A 213 41.51 -13.91 -22.23
N VAL A 214 42.56 -14.73 -22.08
CA VAL A 214 42.66 -16.07 -22.68
C VAL A 214 41.81 -17.11 -21.94
N THR A 215 41.42 -16.87 -20.68
CA THR A 215 40.91 -17.92 -19.77
C THR A 215 39.53 -17.66 -19.15
N SER A 216 38.90 -16.51 -19.40
CA SER A 216 37.52 -16.25 -18.94
C SER A 216 36.50 -17.05 -19.77
N GLY A 217 36.16 -18.25 -19.31
CA GLY A 217 35.29 -19.22 -20.00
C GLY A 217 33.81 -18.83 -20.16
N THR A 218 33.33 -17.81 -19.44
CA THR A 218 32.01 -17.20 -19.67
C THR A 218 32.01 -15.73 -19.25
N ALA A 219 31.42 -14.86 -20.07
CA ALA A 219 31.32 -13.42 -19.84
C ALA A 219 29.91 -12.93 -20.21
N TYR A 220 29.47 -11.79 -19.67
CA TYR A 220 28.16 -11.21 -19.97
C TYR A 220 28.34 -9.79 -20.47
N GLN A 221 27.71 -9.44 -21.59
CA GLN A 221 27.77 -8.09 -22.17
C GLN A 221 26.39 -7.61 -22.58
N ASP A 222 26.31 -6.37 -23.07
CA ASP A 222 25.06 -5.77 -23.59
C ASP A 222 23.92 -5.83 -22.56
N VAL A 223 24.25 -5.54 -21.30
CA VAL A 223 23.33 -5.72 -20.17
C VAL A 223 22.33 -4.59 -20.10
N THR A 224 21.05 -4.93 -19.97
CA THR A 224 19.97 -4.01 -19.63
C THR A 224 19.15 -4.58 -18.48
N MET A 225 18.88 -3.77 -17.45
CA MET A 225 17.96 -4.12 -16.37
C MET A 225 16.78 -3.17 -16.42
N THR A 226 15.56 -3.70 -16.34
CA THR A 226 14.32 -2.92 -16.39
C THR A 226 13.39 -3.35 -15.28
N ASP A 227 12.84 -2.39 -14.54
CA ASP A 227 11.88 -2.63 -13.47
C ASP A 227 10.66 -1.72 -13.62
N THR A 228 9.49 -2.33 -13.66
CA THR A 228 8.19 -1.68 -13.64
C THR A 228 7.53 -1.92 -12.28
N LEU A 229 7.32 -0.82 -11.56
CA LEU A 229 6.64 -0.80 -10.27
C LEU A 229 5.18 -1.21 -10.38
N SER A 230 4.66 -1.86 -9.34
CA SER A 230 3.23 -2.18 -9.27
C SER A 230 2.38 -0.93 -8.95
N ASP A 231 1.07 -1.09 -9.01
CA ASP A 231 0.13 -0.05 -8.55
C ASP A 231 0.22 0.25 -7.04
N TYR A 232 0.84 -0.62 -6.25
CA TYR A 232 0.90 -0.50 -4.80
C TYR A 232 2.07 0.33 -4.29
N VAL A 233 2.95 0.77 -5.18
CA VAL A 233 4.09 1.62 -4.83
C VAL A 233 4.27 2.75 -5.82
N GLU A 234 4.98 3.78 -5.36
CA GLU A 234 5.46 4.90 -6.14
C GLU A 234 6.96 5.08 -5.87
N PHE A 235 7.68 5.66 -6.83
CA PHE A 235 9.03 6.16 -6.56
C PHE A 235 8.95 7.23 -5.46
N SER A 236 9.88 7.20 -4.50
CA SER A 236 9.93 8.17 -3.40
C SER A 236 10.21 9.61 -3.86
N LYS A 237 10.83 9.76 -5.05
CA LYS A 237 11.16 11.03 -5.69
C LYS A 237 10.71 11.01 -7.16
N PRO A 238 9.40 11.01 -7.44
CA PRO A 238 8.89 10.80 -8.81
C PRO A 238 9.25 11.94 -9.77
N ASN A 239 9.57 13.13 -9.24
CA ASN A 239 9.95 14.31 -10.03
C ASN A 239 11.48 14.51 -10.13
N ALA A 240 12.28 13.68 -9.48
CA ALA A 240 13.74 13.74 -9.63
C ALA A 240 14.16 13.13 -10.97
N GLN A 241 15.28 13.59 -11.51
CA GLN A 241 15.90 12.95 -12.67
C GLN A 241 16.14 11.47 -12.35
N ASN A 242 15.69 10.59 -13.25
CA ASN A 242 15.80 9.14 -13.10
C ASN A 242 15.25 8.59 -11.77
N PHE A 243 14.28 9.28 -11.17
CA PHE A 243 13.68 8.92 -9.88
C PHE A 243 14.69 8.81 -8.72
N ASP A 244 15.84 9.50 -8.82
CA ASP A 244 16.98 9.37 -7.89
C ASP A 244 17.62 7.98 -7.89
N ALA A 245 17.42 7.22 -8.98
CA ALA A 245 18.06 5.92 -9.17
C ALA A 245 19.56 6.08 -9.47
N GLU A 246 20.37 5.16 -8.94
CA GLU A 246 21.81 5.11 -9.17
C GLU A 246 22.29 3.72 -9.58
N LEU A 247 23.34 3.68 -10.41
CA LEU A 247 24.14 2.49 -10.59
C LEU A 247 25.05 2.32 -9.38
N VAL A 248 24.95 1.19 -8.71
CA VAL A 248 25.83 0.80 -7.62
C VAL A 248 26.63 -0.43 -8.02
N ILE A 249 27.95 -0.33 -7.93
CA ILE A 249 28.86 -1.42 -8.22
C ILE A 249 29.59 -1.76 -6.93
N ARG A 250 29.57 -3.04 -6.56
CA ARG A 250 30.23 -3.57 -5.37
C ARG A 250 31.29 -4.58 -5.76
N ASP A 251 32.46 -4.50 -5.15
CA ASP A 251 33.50 -5.53 -5.29
C ASP A 251 33.13 -6.82 -4.52
N LYS A 252 33.99 -7.83 -4.61
CA LYS A 252 33.84 -9.12 -3.92
C LYS A 252 33.70 -9.02 -2.39
N ASP A 253 34.14 -7.91 -1.79
CA ASP A 253 34.06 -7.66 -0.36
C ASP A 253 32.82 -6.80 0.00
N GLY A 254 31.97 -6.48 -0.98
CA GLY A 254 30.74 -5.70 -0.83
C GLY A 254 30.95 -4.18 -0.83
N LYS A 255 32.18 -3.70 -1.05
CA LYS A 255 32.50 -2.27 -1.01
C LYS A 255 32.06 -1.59 -2.31
N LYS A 256 31.36 -0.44 -2.18
CA LYS A 256 30.99 0.40 -3.33
C LYS A 256 32.25 0.94 -3.99
N VAL A 257 32.37 0.76 -5.30
CA VAL A 257 33.47 1.24 -6.14
C VAL A 257 32.95 2.18 -7.23
N ASP A 258 33.81 3.01 -7.79
CA ASP A 258 33.43 3.89 -8.90
C ASP A 258 33.28 3.08 -10.20
N PRO A 259 32.27 3.36 -11.05
CA PRO A 259 32.11 2.68 -12.34
C PRO A 259 33.36 2.72 -13.24
N SER A 260 34.18 3.77 -13.14
CA SER A 260 35.45 3.85 -13.88
C SER A 260 36.47 2.79 -13.47
N GLU A 261 36.42 2.25 -12.25
CA GLU A 261 37.32 1.18 -11.78
C GLU A 261 37.10 -0.16 -12.50
N VAL A 262 35.91 -0.32 -13.09
CA VAL A 262 35.56 -1.47 -13.93
C VAL A 262 35.46 -1.11 -15.41
N GLY A 263 35.88 0.11 -15.79
CA GLY A 263 35.86 0.59 -17.18
C GLY A 263 34.47 0.92 -17.71
N LEU A 264 33.50 1.21 -16.83
CA LEU A 264 32.12 1.54 -17.21
C LEU A 264 31.87 3.04 -17.08
N THR A 265 31.98 3.78 -18.19
CA THR A 265 31.86 5.26 -18.20
C THR A 265 30.57 5.78 -18.83
N ASP A 266 29.93 5.01 -19.72
CA ASP A 266 28.85 5.51 -20.61
C ASP A 266 27.52 4.74 -20.46
N TYR A 267 27.18 4.32 -19.24
CA TYR A 267 25.88 3.70 -18.96
C TYR A 267 24.74 4.74 -18.99
N THR A 268 23.53 4.30 -19.36
CA THR A 268 22.35 5.15 -19.41
C THR A 268 21.28 4.64 -18.46
N ILE A 269 20.82 5.49 -17.54
CA ILE A 269 19.59 5.26 -16.78
C ILE A 269 18.46 6.03 -17.48
N ALA A 270 17.38 5.34 -17.79
CA ALA A 270 16.24 5.85 -18.53
C ALA A 270 14.92 5.65 -17.76
N GLN A 271 13.93 6.49 -18.06
CA GLN A 271 12.57 6.40 -17.52
C GLN A 271 11.57 6.08 -18.65
N PRO A 272 11.45 4.81 -19.09
CA PRO A 272 10.53 4.46 -20.18
C PRO A 272 9.06 4.78 -19.89
N GLY A 273 8.69 4.93 -18.61
CA GLY A 273 7.37 5.31 -18.17
C GLY A 273 7.38 5.87 -16.75
N SER A 274 6.26 6.39 -16.28
CA SER A 274 6.14 6.99 -14.94
C SER A 274 6.39 6.01 -13.79
N LYS A 275 6.22 4.70 -14.04
CA LYS A 275 6.46 3.61 -13.10
C LYS A 275 7.57 2.66 -13.53
N THR A 276 8.32 3.00 -14.58
CA THR A 276 9.35 2.11 -15.15
C THR A 276 10.70 2.81 -15.14
N ILE A 277 11.70 2.13 -14.59
CA ILE A 277 13.10 2.54 -14.59
C ILE A 277 13.93 1.47 -15.30
N SER A 278 14.92 1.90 -16.07
CA SER A 278 15.81 0.99 -16.77
C SER A 278 17.24 1.52 -16.75
N ILE A 279 18.21 0.61 -16.76
CA ILE A 279 19.61 0.91 -16.97
C ILE A 279 20.18 0.03 -18.08
N SER A 280 20.91 0.63 -19.01
CA SER A 280 21.60 -0.07 -20.09
C SER A 280 23.08 0.28 -20.09
N PHE A 281 23.92 -0.73 -20.26
CA PHE A 281 25.37 -0.57 -20.38
C PHE A 281 25.78 -0.37 -21.84
N PRO A 282 26.97 0.22 -22.11
CA PRO A 282 27.45 0.41 -23.47
C PRO A 282 27.52 -0.90 -24.25
N GLN A 283 27.25 -0.84 -25.55
CA GLN A 283 27.34 -2.00 -26.42
C GLN A 283 28.77 -2.57 -26.40
N GLY A 284 28.88 -3.90 -26.24
CA GLY A 284 30.14 -4.62 -26.15
C GLY A 284 30.86 -4.50 -24.80
N TYR A 285 30.33 -3.74 -23.83
CA TYR A 285 30.85 -3.73 -22.48
C TYR A 285 30.63 -5.09 -21.82
N VAL A 286 31.71 -5.72 -21.37
CA VAL A 286 31.69 -7.02 -20.68
C VAL A 286 31.75 -6.79 -19.18
N LEU A 287 30.81 -7.38 -18.42
CA LEU A 287 30.83 -7.34 -16.96
C LEU A 287 32.14 -7.91 -16.42
N LYS A 288 32.77 -7.19 -15.50
CA LYS A 288 34.01 -7.63 -14.87
C LYS A 288 33.72 -8.67 -13.81
N ASP A 289 34.47 -9.77 -13.83
CA ASP A 289 34.33 -10.84 -12.83
C ASP A 289 34.63 -10.34 -11.41
N GLY A 290 33.91 -10.88 -10.43
CA GLY A 290 34.04 -10.52 -9.01
C GLY A 290 33.36 -9.22 -8.59
N TYR A 291 32.51 -8.62 -9.43
CA TYR A 291 31.72 -7.43 -9.10
C TYR A 291 30.21 -7.69 -9.19
N THR A 292 29.44 -7.02 -8.34
CA THR A 292 27.97 -6.98 -8.41
C THR A 292 27.50 -5.61 -8.89
N TYR A 293 26.67 -5.59 -9.93
CA TYR A 293 26.08 -4.38 -10.51
C TYR A 293 24.61 -4.31 -10.12
N SER A 294 24.16 -3.16 -9.62
CA SER A 294 22.78 -2.99 -9.14
C SER A 294 22.23 -1.63 -9.57
N LEU A 295 20.97 -1.62 -10.00
CA LEU A 295 20.18 -0.40 -10.13
C LEU A 295 19.44 -0.18 -8.81
N GLU A 296 19.91 0.76 -7.98
CA GLU A 296 19.34 1.03 -6.67
C GLU A 296 18.47 2.30 -6.70
N TYR A 297 17.27 2.24 -6.11
CA TYR A 297 16.35 3.38 -5.97
C TYR A 297 15.37 3.15 -4.79
N LYS A 298 14.62 4.18 -4.40
CA LYS A 298 13.71 4.13 -3.23
C LYS A 298 12.24 4.26 -3.65
N ILE A 299 11.40 3.43 -3.06
CA ILE A 299 9.94 3.40 -3.25
C ILE A 299 9.19 3.66 -1.94
N VAL A 300 7.92 4.03 -2.05
CA VAL A 300 6.98 4.18 -0.94
C VAL A 300 5.65 3.53 -1.31
N PRO A 301 4.84 3.04 -0.35
CA PRO A 301 3.49 2.55 -0.65
C PRO A 301 2.62 3.65 -1.25
N SER A 302 1.82 3.30 -2.27
CA SER A 302 0.89 4.22 -2.93
C SER A 302 -0.38 4.41 -2.10
N ALA A 303 -1.19 5.43 -2.43
CA ALA A 303 -2.50 5.62 -1.81
C ALA A 303 -3.39 4.36 -1.96
N LYS A 304 -3.32 3.68 -3.12
CA LYS A 304 -4.05 2.42 -3.36
C LYS A 304 -3.66 1.32 -2.37
N ALA A 305 -2.38 1.19 -2.02
CA ALA A 305 -1.93 0.22 -1.02
C ALA A 305 -2.56 0.47 0.35
N TYR A 306 -2.63 1.73 0.79
CA TYR A 306 -3.28 2.08 2.06
C TYR A 306 -4.79 1.84 2.02
N GLU A 307 -5.47 2.21 0.94
CA GLU A 307 -6.92 2.00 0.75
C GLU A 307 -7.29 0.51 0.73
N GLU A 308 -6.55 -0.31 -0.02
CA GLU A 308 -6.81 -1.74 -0.11
C GLU A 308 -6.48 -2.47 1.19
N TYR A 309 -5.41 -2.05 1.88
CA TYR A 309 -5.08 -2.58 3.21
C TYR A 309 -6.20 -2.30 4.21
N ALA A 310 -6.69 -1.06 4.27
CA ALA A 310 -7.81 -0.69 5.14
C ALA A 310 -9.08 -1.48 4.80
N ALA A 311 -9.44 -1.58 3.52
CA ALA A 311 -10.60 -2.33 3.07
C ALA A 311 -10.54 -3.81 3.49
N ASN A 312 -9.38 -4.45 3.34
CA ASN A 312 -9.18 -5.85 3.75
C ASN A 312 -9.29 -6.02 5.28
N VAL A 313 -8.64 -5.15 6.05
CA VAL A 313 -8.70 -5.19 7.52
C VAL A 313 -10.13 -4.97 8.01
N ASN A 314 -10.84 -3.99 7.46
CA ASN A 314 -12.22 -3.68 7.84
C ASN A 314 -13.21 -4.80 7.44
N ALA A 315 -12.87 -5.59 6.42
CA ALA A 315 -13.60 -6.80 6.04
C ALA A 315 -13.20 -8.05 6.87
N GLY A 316 -12.37 -7.90 7.91
CA GLY A 316 -11.90 -9.00 8.77
C GLY A 316 -10.88 -9.93 8.10
N LYS A 317 -10.22 -9.49 7.03
CA LYS A 317 -9.20 -10.25 6.30
C LYS A 317 -7.79 -9.80 6.69
N ASN A 318 -6.78 -10.59 6.27
CA ASN A 318 -5.39 -10.11 6.26
C ASN A 318 -5.30 -8.87 5.36
N GLY A 319 -4.71 -7.78 5.86
CA GLY A 319 -4.60 -6.51 5.13
C GLY A 319 -3.91 -6.61 3.76
N TYR A 320 -2.99 -7.56 3.59
CA TYR A 320 -2.27 -7.79 2.32
C TYR A 320 -2.87 -8.94 1.47
N GLY A 321 -4.00 -9.51 1.90
CA GLY A 321 -4.53 -10.75 1.32
C GLY A 321 -3.58 -11.92 1.53
N ASP A 322 -3.47 -12.79 0.52
CA ASP A 322 -2.60 -13.98 0.54
C ASP A 322 -1.22 -13.74 -0.09
N THR A 323 -0.95 -12.53 -0.57
CA THR A 323 0.29 -12.18 -1.27
C THR A 323 1.48 -12.22 -0.32
N LYS A 324 2.58 -12.84 -0.78
CA LYS A 324 3.86 -12.90 -0.08
C LYS A 324 5.02 -12.66 -1.02
N GLY A 325 6.12 -12.11 -0.50
CA GLY A 325 7.35 -11.92 -1.26
C GLY A 325 8.00 -13.24 -1.66
N ASP A 326 8.63 -13.25 -2.83
CA ASP A 326 9.34 -14.43 -3.31
C ASP A 326 10.61 -14.68 -2.50
N ASP A 327 11.15 -15.89 -2.58
CA ASP A 327 12.47 -16.18 -2.03
C ASP A 327 13.53 -15.26 -2.67
N ASP A 328 14.65 -15.04 -1.99
CA ASP A 328 15.77 -14.19 -2.44
C ASP A 328 15.44 -12.69 -2.63
N THR A 329 14.33 -12.20 -2.06
CA THR A 329 13.96 -10.77 -2.07
C THR A 329 14.34 -9.99 -0.80
N GLY A 330 15.20 -10.60 0.04
CA GLY A 330 15.64 -10.02 1.31
C GLY A 330 14.70 -10.27 2.49
N ALA A 331 15.21 -10.10 3.71
CA ALA A 331 14.54 -10.53 4.95
C ALA A 331 13.20 -9.83 5.25
N SER A 332 13.03 -8.58 4.79
CA SER A 332 11.78 -7.81 4.97
C SER A 332 10.67 -8.21 3.99
N SER A 333 10.99 -9.02 2.98
CA SER A 333 10.07 -9.36 1.90
C SER A 333 9.88 -10.88 1.75
N ALA A 334 10.96 -11.65 1.74
CA ALA A 334 10.91 -13.08 1.46
C ALA A 334 9.95 -13.82 2.42
N ARG A 335 8.91 -14.42 1.84
CA ARG A 335 7.81 -15.13 2.54
C ARG A 335 7.00 -14.27 3.53
N GLN A 336 7.23 -12.96 3.57
CA GLN A 336 6.46 -12.01 4.37
C GLN A 336 5.20 -11.61 3.60
N SER A 337 4.11 -11.34 4.32
CA SER A 337 2.92 -10.74 3.72
C SER A 337 3.18 -9.27 3.36
N GLY A 338 2.67 -8.85 2.21
CA GLY A 338 2.82 -7.48 1.72
C GLY A 338 2.28 -7.33 0.30
N PHE A 339 2.24 -6.10 -0.21
CA PHE A 339 1.90 -5.84 -1.61
C PHE A 339 3.14 -5.98 -2.50
N ARG A 340 3.03 -6.62 -3.66
CA ARG A 340 4.15 -6.71 -4.61
C ARG A 340 4.67 -5.31 -4.95
N SER A 341 5.96 -5.07 -4.87
CA SER A 341 6.53 -3.75 -5.20
C SER A 341 6.74 -3.57 -6.71
N ASN A 342 7.01 -4.65 -7.43
CA ASN A 342 7.14 -4.62 -8.88
C ASN A 342 5.99 -5.38 -9.54
N GLU A 343 5.50 -4.84 -10.65
CA GLU A 343 4.69 -5.58 -11.60
C GLU A 343 5.58 -6.57 -12.37
N ARG A 344 6.78 -6.10 -12.79
CA ARG A 344 7.74 -6.91 -13.52
C ARG A 344 9.14 -6.31 -13.48
N ALA A 345 10.13 -7.12 -13.11
CA ALA A 345 11.54 -6.75 -13.18
C ALA A 345 12.31 -7.78 -14.00
N THR A 346 13.16 -7.32 -14.92
CA THR A 346 13.85 -8.16 -15.90
C THR A 346 15.29 -7.75 -16.11
N ILE A 347 16.11 -8.70 -16.54
CA ILE A 347 17.45 -8.48 -17.07
C ILE A 347 17.59 -9.12 -18.46
N ASP A 348 18.18 -8.35 -19.36
CA ASP A 348 18.58 -8.75 -20.69
C ASP A 348 20.11 -8.70 -20.76
N TYR A 349 20.72 -9.69 -21.41
CA TYR A 349 22.17 -9.77 -21.56
C TYR A 349 22.56 -10.69 -22.71
N THR A 350 23.77 -10.50 -23.21
CA THR A 350 24.37 -11.43 -24.19
C THR A 350 25.52 -12.20 -23.55
N PRO A 351 25.40 -13.54 -23.38
CA PRO A 351 26.49 -14.34 -22.88
C PRO A 351 27.60 -14.50 -23.92
N ARG A 352 28.83 -14.64 -23.44
CA ARG A 352 29.98 -15.17 -24.15
C ARG A 352 30.36 -16.49 -23.51
N VAL A 353 30.59 -17.53 -24.31
CA VAL A 353 31.09 -18.83 -23.85
C VAL A 353 32.33 -19.14 -24.65
N ASP A 354 33.44 -19.46 -23.98
CA ASP A 354 34.74 -19.71 -24.62
C ASP A 354 35.18 -18.56 -25.57
N GLY A 355 34.80 -17.30 -25.26
CA GLY A 355 35.09 -16.10 -26.06
C GLY A 355 34.09 -15.76 -27.18
N GLU A 356 33.22 -16.70 -27.57
CA GLU A 356 32.20 -16.50 -28.61
C GLU A 356 30.91 -15.90 -28.05
N GLN A 357 30.42 -14.84 -28.70
CA GLN A 357 29.13 -14.23 -28.40
C GLN A 357 28.01 -15.21 -28.76
N GLN A 358 27.14 -15.49 -27.78
CA GLN A 358 25.96 -16.31 -27.95
C GLN A 358 24.75 -15.44 -28.31
N GLY A 359 23.60 -16.06 -28.56
CA GLY A 359 22.35 -15.32 -28.76
C GLY A 359 21.98 -14.50 -27.50
N PRO A 360 21.33 -13.34 -27.66
CA PRO A 360 20.87 -12.55 -26.52
C PRO A 360 19.86 -13.35 -25.71
N VAL A 361 19.95 -13.20 -24.38
CA VAL A 361 18.96 -13.68 -23.42
C VAL A 361 18.14 -12.47 -23.01
N GLU A 362 16.84 -12.53 -23.26
CA GLU A 362 15.92 -11.42 -23.01
C GLU A 362 14.81 -11.85 -22.04
N GLY A 363 14.34 -10.92 -21.23
CA GLY A 363 13.20 -11.07 -20.34
C GLY A 363 13.44 -12.02 -19.17
N THR A 364 14.68 -12.20 -18.71
CA THR A 364 14.94 -13.02 -17.51
C THR A 364 14.38 -12.29 -16.30
N GLU A 365 13.36 -12.85 -15.65
CA GLU A 365 12.66 -12.18 -14.56
C GLU A 365 13.39 -12.30 -13.22
N TYR A 366 13.39 -11.20 -12.47
CA TYR A 366 13.80 -11.18 -11.07
C TYR A 366 12.67 -11.68 -10.16
N PRO A 367 12.99 -12.25 -8.98
CA PRO A 367 12.00 -12.52 -7.94
C PRO A 367 11.23 -11.25 -7.56
N HIS A 368 9.97 -11.40 -7.13
CA HIS A 368 9.11 -10.26 -6.82
C HIS A 368 9.11 -9.91 -5.32
N PRO A 369 9.67 -8.76 -4.90
CA PRO A 369 9.57 -8.32 -3.52
C PRO A 369 8.15 -7.87 -3.15
N VAL A 370 7.89 -7.78 -1.84
CA VAL A 370 6.72 -7.11 -1.28
C VAL A 370 7.11 -5.96 -0.36
N ILE A 371 6.19 -5.01 -0.21
CA ILE A 371 6.25 -3.89 0.74
C ILE A 371 5.08 -3.93 1.72
N GLN A 372 5.31 -3.46 2.93
CA GLN A 372 4.30 -3.27 3.97
C GLN A 372 3.98 -1.79 4.16
N VAL A 373 2.70 -1.49 4.41
CA VAL A 373 2.24 -0.14 4.76
C VAL A 373 2.64 0.24 6.18
N ASP A 374 2.89 1.53 6.41
CA ASP A 374 3.10 2.07 7.75
C ASP A 374 1.75 2.24 8.47
N THR A 375 1.50 1.41 9.48
CA THR A 375 0.24 1.41 10.25
C THR A 375 -0.02 2.70 11.03
N THR A 376 0.96 3.60 11.16
CA THR A 376 0.77 4.91 11.77
C THR A 376 0.14 5.93 10.82
N GLN A 377 0.04 5.63 9.52
CA GLN A 377 -0.63 6.47 8.52
C GLN A 377 -2.14 6.20 8.43
N PHE A 378 -2.76 5.63 9.48
CA PHE A 378 -4.19 5.39 9.53
C PHE A 378 -4.83 6.15 10.70
N ALA A 379 -5.99 6.72 10.45
CA ALA A 379 -6.94 7.08 11.47
C ALA A 379 -7.76 5.85 11.90
N ARG A 380 -8.18 5.84 13.16
CA ARG A 380 -9.04 4.82 13.76
C ARG A 380 -10.36 5.47 14.14
N LEU A 381 -11.45 5.00 13.53
CA LEU A 381 -12.80 5.38 13.91
C LEU A 381 -13.39 4.28 14.78
N SER A 382 -13.42 4.50 16.09
CA SER A 382 -14.17 3.67 17.04
C SER A 382 -15.66 3.93 16.88
N ILE A 383 -16.44 2.87 16.76
CA ILE A 383 -17.90 2.93 16.71
C ILE A 383 -18.42 2.21 17.94
N ASP A 384 -19.02 2.97 18.83
CA ASP A 384 -19.59 2.48 20.09
C ASP A 384 -21.10 2.33 19.94
N LYS A 385 -21.63 1.17 20.32
CA LYS A 385 -23.06 0.91 20.32
C LYS A 385 -23.62 1.04 21.74
N ALA A 386 -24.52 1.99 21.92
CA ALA A 386 -25.24 2.21 23.17
C ALA A 386 -26.70 1.75 23.06
N TRP A 387 -27.27 1.35 24.21
CA TRP A 387 -28.67 0.93 24.35
C TRP A 387 -29.27 1.66 25.55
N ILE A 388 -30.42 2.31 25.35
CA ILE A 388 -31.13 3.04 26.40
C ILE A 388 -32.32 2.20 26.88
N ALA A 389 -32.51 2.16 28.21
CA ALA A 389 -33.68 1.56 28.87
C ALA A 389 -33.97 0.08 28.51
N THR A 390 -32.97 -0.67 28.03
CA THR A 390 -33.14 -2.08 27.66
C THR A 390 -31.83 -2.86 27.71
N ASN A 391 -31.94 -4.16 27.93
CA ASN A 391 -30.89 -5.11 27.62
C ASN A 391 -31.29 -5.79 26.31
N PRO A 392 -30.65 -5.48 25.18
CA PRO A 392 -31.05 -6.00 23.89
C PRO A 392 -30.95 -7.53 23.86
N GLU A 393 -31.93 -8.18 23.24
CA GLU A 393 -31.84 -9.61 22.87
C GLU A 393 -30.86 -9.82 21.71
N GLN A 394 -30.61 -8.77 20.93
CA GLN A 394 -29.66 -8.79 19.82
C GLN A 394 -28.24 -9.01 20.34
N ASP A 395 -27.55 -10.01 19.82
CA ASP A 395 -26.11 -10.21 20.07
C ASP A 395 -25.22 -9.42 19.09
N LYS A 396 -25.82 -8.84 18.05
CA LYS A 396 -25.13 -8.13 16.96
C LYS A 396 -26.02 -7.10 16.28
N VAL A 397 -25.42 -6.00 15.86
CA VAL A 397 -25.97 -5.04 14.89
C VAL A 397 -24.97 -4.80 13.78
N THR A 398 -25.43 -4.30 12.64
CA THR A 398 -24.57 -4.02 11.48
C THR A 398 -24.70 -2.55 11.10
N VAL A 399 -23.55 -1.89 10.93
CA VAL A 399 -23.47 -0.49 10.50
C VAL A 399 -22.75 -0.37 9.16
N ASP A 400 -23.11 0.67 8.42
CA ASP A 400 -22.47 1.09 7.19
C ASP A 400 -21.85 2.49 7.42
N VAL A 401 -20.61 2.66 7.00
CA VAL A 401 -19.83 3.91 7.13
C VAL A 401 -19.64 4.50 5.74
N THR A 402 -20.38 5.57 5.47
CA THR A 402 -20.30 6.30 4.19
C THR A 402 -19.30 7.44 4.28
N CYS A 403 -18.65 7.77 3.16
CA CYS A 403 -17.58 8.76 3.09
C CYS A 403 -17.86 9.81 2.02
N MET A 404 -17.69 11.09 2.36
CA MET A 404 -17.70 12.23 1.43
C MET A 404 -16.44 13.07 1.60
N ASP A 405 -15.87 13.54 0.49
CA ASP A 405 -14.75 14.49 0.44
C ASP A 405 -15.10 15.68 -0.47
N THR A 406 -14.13 16.55 -0.75
CA THR A 406 -14.32 17.73 -1.60
C THR A 406 -14.71 17.41 -3.05
N ASP A 407 -14.37 16.22 -3.54
CA ASP A 407 -14.65 15.77 -4.91
C ASP A 407 -15.94 14.94 -5.02
N GLY A 408 -16.59 14.67 -3.88
CA GLY A 408 -17.90 14.04 -3.77
C GLY A 408 -17.90 12.81 -2.87
N LYS A 409 -17.40 11.66 -3.36
CA LYS A 409 -17.45 10.38 -2.64
C LYS A 409 -16.05 9.77 -2.51
N CYS A 410 -15.70 9.39 -1.29
CA CYS A 410 -14.50 8.63 -0.95
C CYS A 410 -14.84 7.19 -0.53
N THR A 411 -13.82 6.38 -0.23
CA THR A 411 -13.99 4.98 0.20
C THR A 411 -14.80 4.90 1.50
N GLY A 412 -15.96 4.26 1.44
CA GLY A 412 -16.75 3.86 2.60
C GLY A 412 -16.59 2.37 2.91
N TYR A 413 -17.11 1.95 4.06
CA TYR A 413 -17.02 0.59 4.56
C TYR A 413 -18.40 0.11 4.98
N SER A 414 -18.86 -1.02 4.44
CA SER A 414 -20.16 -1.60 4.75
C SER A 414 -20.03 -2.87 5.57
N ASP A 415 -21.15 -3.34 6.10
CA ASP A 415 -21.25 -4.64 6.77
C ASP A 415 -20.33 -4.75 8.01
N ILE A 416 -20.16 -3.62 8.73
CA ILE A 416 -19.36 -3.59 9.96
C ILE A 416 -20.25 -4.09 11.10
N ASP A 417 -19.92 -5.27 11.60
CA ASP A 417 -20.61 -5.87 12.72
C ASP A 417 -20.12 -5.29 14.06
N ILE A 418 -21.07 -4.94 14.92
CA ILE A 418 -20.84 -4.55 16.31
C ILE A 418 -21.61 -5.54 17.18
N SER A 419 -20.92 -6.23 18.08
CA SER A 419 -21.50 -7.35 18.81
C SER A 419 -21.34 -7.21 20.31
N LYS A 420 -22.19 -7.92 21.05
CA LYS A 420 -22.05 -8.07 22.49
C LYS A 420 -20.70 -8.70 22.89
N SER A 421 -20.19 -9.62 22.07
CA SER A 421 -18.89 -10.28 22.29
C SER A 421 -17.68 -9.34 22.15
N SER A 422 -17.83 -8.27 21.36
CA SER A 422 -16.85 -7.19 21.22
C SER A 422 -17.12 -6.02 22.17
N ASN A 423 -17.87 -6.25 23.25
CA ASN A 423 -18.33 -5.20 24.19
C ASN A 423 -19.04 -4.03 23.50
N TRP A 424 -19.80 -4.33 22.44
CA TRP A 424 -20.53 -3.33 21.66
C TRP A 424 -19.65 -2.26 21.01
N THR A 425 -18.39 -2.60 20.70
CA THR A 425 -17.48 -1.71 19.97
C THR A 425 -16.98 -2.37 18.68
N SER A 426 -16.63 -1.55 17.71
CA SER A 426 -15.91 -1.93 16.50
C SER A 426 -14.99 -0.79 16.07
N THR A 427 -13.94 -1.08 15.32
CA THR A 427 -12.98 -0.06 14.86
C THR A 427 -12.81 -0.16 13.35
N VAL A 428 -13.02 0.97 12.69
CA VAL A 428 -12.79 1.13 11.26
C VAL A 428 -11.45 1.81 11.04
N LEU A 429 -10.57 1.15 10.29
CA LEU A 429 -9.28 1.70 9.90
C LEU A 429 -9.46 2.57 8.66
N ILE A 430 -8.96 3.80 8.69
CA ILE A 430 -9.13 4.79 7.64
C ILE A 430 -7.75 5.30 7.20
N PRO A 431 -7.37 5.18 5.92
CA PRO A 431 -6.06 5.65 5.46
C PRO A 431 -6.00 7.18 5.45
N LYS A 432 -4.84 7.71 5.83
CA LYS A 432 -4.53 9.14 5.68
C LYS A 432 -4.67 9.55 4.22
N ALA A 433 -5.41 10.63 3.99
CA ALA A 433 -5.70 11.15 2.66
C ALA A 433 -5.29 12.62 2.52
N ALA A 434 -5.07 13.09 1.29
CA ALA A 434 -4.68 14.47 1.01
C ALA A 434 -5.82 15.49 1.13
N ALA A 435 -7.07 15.02 1.24
CA ALA A 435 -8.27 15.84 1.39
C ALA A 435 -8.99 15.52 2.70
N ASP A 436 -9.79 16.47 3.19
CA ASP A 436 -10.70 16.25 4.31
C ASP A 436 -11.74 15.21 3.92
N ARG A 437 -11.99 14.24 4.81
CA ARG A 437 -12.99 13.20 4.60
C ARG A 437 -14.00 13.21 5.74
N THR A 438 -15.27 13.28 5.40
CA THR A 438 -16.39 13.23 6.35
C THR A 438 -17.08 11.88 6.29
N TYR A 439 -17.17 11.23 7.45
CA TYR A 439 -17.73 9.90 7.63
C TYR A 439 -19.08 9.98 8.34
N THR A 440 -20.09 9.31 7.77
CA THR A 440 -21.41 9.14 8.38
C THR A 440 -21.63 7.66 8.65
N VAL A 441 -21.84 7.33 9.94
CA VAL A 441 -22.21 5.99 10.39
C VAL A 441 -23.73 5.85 10.33
N THR A 442 -24.22 4.77 9.75
CA THR A 442 -25.66 4.46 9.69
C THR A 442 -25.87 3.01 10.09
N GLU A 443 -26.84 2.75 10.96
CA GLU A 443 -27.20 1.40 11.38
C GLU A 443 -28.28 0.86 10.45
N ARG A 444 -28.23 -0.44 10.15
CA ARG A 444 -29.36 -1.11 9.53
C ARG A 444 -30.53 -1.16 10.53
N PRO A 445 -31.79 -0.99 10.07
CA PRO A 445 -32.94 -0.96 10.96
C PRO A 445 -32.99 -2.16 11.90
N VAL A 446 -33.22 -1.91 13.19
CA VAL A 446 -33.43 -2.94 14.21
C VAL A 446 -34.90 -2.90 14.64
N ASP A 447 -35.61 -4.01 14.43
CA ASP A 447 -37.03 -4.13 14.76
C ASP A 447 -37.31 -3.79 16.23
N GLY A 448 -38.29 -2.91 16.46
CA GLY A 448 -38.70 -2.48 17.79
C GLY A 448 -37.85 -1.35 18.39
N PHE A 449 -36.91 -0.77 17.64
CA PHE A 449 -36.04 0.31 18.12
C PHE A 449 -36.05 1.53 17.20
N HIS A 450 -35.80 2.68 17.79
CA HIS A 450 -35.32 3.86 17.10
C HIS A 450 -33.80 3.95 17.22
N THR A 451 -33.14 4.45 16.18
CA THR A 451 -31.69 4.64 16.14
C THR A 451 -31.37 6.13 16.12
N HIS A 452 -30.38 6.51 16.94
CA HIS A 452 -29.79 7.83 16.95
C HIS A 452 -28.30 7.76 16.62
N TYR A 453 -27.83 8.75 15.86
CA TYR A 453 -26.45 8.87 15.41
C TYR A 453 -25.80 10.10 16.01
N THR A 454 -24.53 9.97 16.38
CA THR A 454 -23.66 11.13 16.53
C THR A 454 -23.52 11.90 15.21
N LYS A 455 -23.11 13.16 15.30
CA LYS A 455 -22.85 13.98 14.10
C LYS A 455 -21.79 13.32 13.21
N PRO A 456 -21.82 13.55 11.89
CA PRO A 456 -20.77 13.10 10.99
C PRO A 456 -19.37 13.51 11.48
N ILE A 457 -18.40 12.63 11.30
CA ILE A 457 -17.02 12.80 11.76
C ILE A 457 -16.16 13.26 10.60
N THR A 458 -15.54 14.44 10.71
CA THR A 458 -14.59 14.94 9.72
C THR A 458 -13.15 14.65 10.16
N ILE A 459 -12.43 13.88 9.35
CA ILE A 459 -11.00 13.63 9.48
C ILE A 459 -10.26 14.61 8.56
N PRO A 460 -9.44 15.53 9.10
CA PRO A 460 -8.71 16.50 8.30
C PRO A 460 -7.68 15.87 7.37
N ALA A 461 -7.38 16.54 6.26
CA ALA A 461 -6.35 16.18 5.33
C ALA A 461 -4.99 15.94 6.03
N ASN A 462 -4.30 14.89 5.60
CA ASN A 462 -2.97 14.49 6.04
C ASN A 462 -2.86 14.17 7.54
N THR A 463 -3.98 13.87 8.21
CA THR A 463 -3.99 13.48 9.62
C THR A 463 -4.23 11.98 9.80
N ALA A 464 -3.65 11.45 10.87
CA ALA A 464 -3.97 10.16 11.48
C ALA A 464 -4.43 10.45 12.91
N GLY A 465 -5.02 9.48 13.61
CA GLY A 465 -5.47 9.66 14.99
C GLY A 465 -6.68 8.82 15.36
N GLU A 466 -7.21 9.07 16.55
CA GLU A 466 -8.37 8.39 17.11
C GLU A 466 -9.62 9.28 16.98
N TYR A 467 -10.70 8.68 16.51
CA TYR A 467 -12.01 9.29 16.33
C TYR A 467 -13.07 8.35 16.88
N SER A 468 -14.20 8.88 17.35
CA SER A 468 -15.28 8.08 17.91
C SER A 468 -16.63 8.51 17.37
N SER A 469 -17.51 7.55 17.15
CA SER A 469 -18.90 7.73 16.79
C SER A 469 -19.76 6.81 17.64
N THR A 470 -20.90 7.30 18.11
CA THR A 470 -21.82 6.49 18.91
C THR A 470 -23.12 6.27 18.14
N VAL A 471 -23.56 5.02 18.11
CA VAL A 471 -24.88 4.63 17.60
C VAL A 471 -25.71 4.21 18.80
N THR A 472 -26.84 4.88 19.02
CA THR A 472 -27.66 4.65 20.21
C THR A 472 -29.04 4.16 19.81
N ASN A 473 -29.45 3.00 20.33
CA ASN A 473 -30.81 2.50 20.13
C ASN A 473 -31.62 2.62 21.41
N TYR A 474 -32.89 2.93 21.23
CA TYR A 474 -33.86 3.00 22.31
C TYR A 474 -35.18 2.38 21.84
N PRO A 475 -35.97 1.76 22.74
CA PRO A 475 -37.22 1.09 22.38
C PRO A 475 -38.14 2.04 21.62
N ALA A 476 -38.82 1.56 20.57
CA ALA A 476 -39.82 2.33 19.83
C ALA A 476 -41.13 2.55 20.63
N ALA A 477 -41.31 1.80 21.72
CA ALA A 477 -42.40 1.96 22.67
C ALA A 477 -41.94 1.57 24.08
N ILE A 478 -42.52 2.22 25.09
CA ILE A 478 -42.31 1.90 26.51
C ILE A 478 -43.54 1.24 27.12
N SER A 479 -43.34 0.51 28.22
CA SER A 479 -44.41 0.00 29.06
C SER A 479 -44.77 1.05 30.12
N PHE A 480 -46.01 1.55 30.11
CA PHE A 480 -46.55 2.49 31.10
C PHE A 480 -47.60 1.78 31.95
N ASN A 481 -47.42 1.83 33.28
CA ASN A 481 -48.35 1.18 34.21
C ASN A 481 -49.51 2.10 34.56
N LEU A 482 -50.74 1.61 34.40
CA LEU A 482 -51.94 2.38 34.66
C LEU A 482 -52.12 2.74 36.14
N ASN A 483 -51.49 2.01 37.07
CA ASN A 483 -51.52 2.34 38.49
C ASN A 483 -50.85 3.69 38.82
N GLN A 484 -50.11 4.29 37.90
CA GLN A 484 -49.56 5.64 38.04
C GLN A 484 -50.64 6.73 37.89
N ILE A 485 -51.82 6.38 37.37
CA ILE A 485 -52.98 7.26 37.28
C ILE A 485 -53.82 7.07 38.53
N ARG A 486 -53.97 8.15 39.30
CA ARG A 486 -54.66 8.19 40.59
C ARG A 486 -56.06 8.78 40.43
N VAL A 487 -57.01 8.26 41.20
CA VAL A 487 -58.38 8.75 41.27
C VAL A 487 -58.74 9.01 42.74
N GLY A 488 -59.38 10.13 43.01
CA GLY A 488 -59.90 10.52 44.32
C GLY A 488 -61.41 10.66 44.28
N LYS A 489 -62.10 10.09 45.25
CA LYS A 489 -63.55 10.15 45.35
C LYS A 489 -63.98 10.69 46.71
N THR A 490 -64.78 11.76 46.68
CA THR A 490 -65.42 12.34 47.86
C THR A 490 -66.93 12.15 47.77
N VAL A 491 -67.55 11.80 48.89
CA VAL A 491 -69.00 11.71 49.04
C VAL A 491 -69.46 12.75 50.06
N GLN A 492 -70.42 13.58 49.69
CA GLN A 492 -71.02 14.60 50.56
C GLN A 492 -72.49 14.28 50.85
N GLY A 493 -72.94 14.57 52.07
CA GLY A 493 -74.35 14.48 52.48
C GLY A 493 -74.76 13.14 53.09
N THR A 494 -73.90 12.11 53.10
CA THR A 494 -74.10 10.84 53.82
C THR A 494 -72.78 10.09 53.98
N ASP A 495 -72.71 9.19 54.97
CA ASP A 495 -71.78 8.06 54.91
C ASP A 495 -72.34 6.99 53.96
N THR A 496 -71.48 6.29 53.24
CA THR A 496 -71.90 5.16 52.40
C THR A 496 -70.82 4.09 52.30
N ASP A 497 -71.26 2.84 52.13
CA ASP A 497 -70.41 1.68 51.81
C ASP A 497 -70.62 1.28 50.32
N GLN A 498 -71.11 2.21 49.49
CA GLN A 498 -71.37 2.00 48.07
C GLN A 498 -70.09 2.14 47.24
N ASP A 499 -69.90 1.19 46.32
CA ASP A 499 -68.82 1.22 45.34
C ASP A 499 -69.02 2.32 44.29
N PHE A 500 -67.95 3.02 43.96
CA PHE A 500 -67.88 3.96 42.83
C PHE A 500 -66.87 3.46 41.80
N THR A 501 -67.28 3.44 40.53
CA THR A 501 -66.45 2.92 39.43
C THR A 501 -66.09 4.06 38.48
N PHE A 502 -64.86 4.07 38.00
CA PHE A 502 -64.29 5.07 37.10
C PHE A 502 -63.76 4.38 35.84
N THR A 503 -63.93 5.04 34.70
CA THR A 503 -63.43 4.56 33.41
C THR A 503 -62.36 5.52 32.89
N LEU A 504 -61.17 5.00 32.63
CA LEU A 504 -60.11 5.65 31.87
C LEU A 504 -60.30 5.29 30.39
N SER A 505 -60.36 6.28 29.51
CA SER A 505 -60.46 6.09 28.06
C SER A 505 -59.50 7.01 27.32
N PRO A 506 -58.85 6.57 26.23
CA PRO A 506 -57.98 7.44 25.46
C PRO A 506 -58.78 8.53 24.75
N VAL A 507 -58.27 9.76 24.71
CA VAL A 507 -58.82 10.83 23.87
C VAL A 507 -58.45 10.57 22.40
N THR A 508 -57.22 10.09 22.18
CA THR A 508 -56.69 9.64 20.89
C THR A 508 -56.09 8.25 21.04
N ALA A 509 -56.56 7.29 20.24
CA ALA A 509 -56.06 5.91 20.30
C ALA A 509 -54.73 5.68 19.54
N GLU A 510 -54.26 6.68 18.78
CA GLU A 510 -53.02 6.58 18.00
C GLU A 510 -51.80 6.46 18.94
N GLY A 511 -50.96 5.45 18.71
CA GLY A 511 -49.74 5.21 19.50
C GLY A 511 -49.95 4.60 20.89
N VAL A 512 -51.19 4.24 21.26
CA VAL A 512 -51.54 3.61 22.54
C VAL A 512 -52.07 2.19 22.32
N THR A 513 -51.38 1.19 22.84
CA THR A 513 -51.76 -0.22 22.68
C THR A 513 -51.70 -1.00 23.98
N ASN A 514 -52.42 -2.11 24.07
CA ASN A 514 -52.26 -3.10 25.12
C ASN A 514 -50.92 -3.83 24.99
N ALA A 515 -50.55 -4.63 26.00
CA ALA A 515 -49.31 -5.41 25.98
C ALA A 515 -49.20 -6.35 24.74
N ASP A 516 -50.34 -6.86 24.26
CA ASP A 516 -50.45 -7.72 23.07
C ASP A 516 -50.44 -6.96 21.72
N GLY A 517 -50.34 -5.63 21.75
CA GLY A 517 -50.31 -4.77 20.56
C GLY A 517 -51.69 -4.38 20.00
N THR A 518 -52.78 -4.84 20.62
CA THR A 518 -54.13 -4.37 20.23
C THR A 518 -54.35 -2.92 20.68
N PRO A 519 -55.18 -2.11 19.97
CA PRO A 519 -55.49 -0.75 20.41
C PRO A 519 -56.10 -0.74 21.83
N PHE A 520 -55.61 0.14 22.69
CA PHE A 520 -56.19 0.34 24.02
C PHE A 520 -57.56 1.02 23.89
N THR A 521 -58.59 0.49 24.55
CA THR A 521 -59.95 1.05 24.51
C THR A 521 -60.31 1.75 25.80
N ASP A 522 -60.11 1.07 26.94
CA ASP A 522 -60.48 1.57 28.25
C ASP A 522 -59.85 0.72 29.37
N ALA A 523 -59.86 1.27 30.58
CA ALA A 523 -59.62 0.55 31.83
C ALA A 523 -60.60 1.04 32.90
N THR A 524 -60.94 0.17 33.85
CA THR A 524 -61.86 0.50 34.95
C THR A 524 -61.19 0.38 36.31
N LEU A 525 -61.64 1.22 37.24
CA LEU A 525 -61.24 1.23 38.65
C LEU A 525 -62.51 1.28 39.50
N THR A 526 -62.62 0.41 40.51
CA THR A 526 -63.70 0.47 41.50
C THR A 526 -63.11 0.77 42.88
N LEU A 527 -63.63 1.80 43.54
CA LEU A 527 -63.33 2.13 44.93
C LEU A 527 -64.49 1.65 45.81
N GLY A 528 -64.23 0.66 46.67
CA GLY A 528 -65.24 0.00 47.52
C GLY A 528 -65.00 0.15 49.02
N ASP A 529 -64.26 1.18 49.44
CA ASP A 529 -64.07 1.49 50.86
C ASP A 529 -65.30 2.16 51.47
N ARG A 530 -65.38 2.22 52.81
CA ARG A 530 -66.37 3.06 53.49
C ARG A 530 -66.05 4.53 53.23
N PHE A 531 -66.97 5.24 52.59
CA PHE A 531 -66.90 6.69 52.39
C PHE A 531 -67.56 7.40 53.56
N ALA A 532 -66.73 7.98 54.45
CA ALA A 532 -67.22 8.92 55.46
C ALA A 532 -67.56 10.27 54.81
N ASN A 533 -68.66 10.88 55.24
CA ASN A 533 -69.12 12.16 54.69
C ASN A 533 -68.01 13.23 54.67
N GLY A 534 -67.72 13.76 53.47
CA GLY A 534 -66.72 14.79 53.21
C GLY A 534 -65.26 14.32 53.19
N THR A 535 -65.00 13.01 53.36
CA THR A 535 -63.64 12.45 53.31
C THR A 535 -63.34 11.88 51.92
N GLN A 536 -62.17 12.21 51.36
CA GLN A 536 -61.71 11.68 50.08
C GLN A 536 -61.07 10.31 50.27
N VAL A 537 -61.50 9.33 49.47
CA VAL A 537 -60.86 8.02 49.31
C VAL A 537 -60.12 8.04 47.98
N THR A 538 -58.88 7.54 47.96
CA THR A 538 -58.07 7.49 46.73
C THR A 538 -57.74 6.07 46.33
N GLY A 539 -57.68 5.81 45.03
CA GLY A 539 -57.11 4.58 44.49
C GLY A 539 -56.43 4.82 43.14
N THR A 540 -55.99 3.74 42.53
CA THR A 540 -55.26 3.73 41.26
C THR A 540 -55.86 2.69 40.34
N PHE A 541 -55.74 2.88 39.02
CA PHE A 541 -56.13 1.83 38.08
C PHE A 541 -55.31 0.54 38.30
N ALA A 542 -55.80 -0.56 37.74
CA ALA A 542 -55.19 -1.88 37.89
C ALA A 542 -53.70 -1.86 37.51
N ASP A 543 -52.91 -2.70 38.20
CA ASP A 543 -51.49 -2.94 37.95
C ASP A 543 -51.28 -3.69 36.61
N THR A 544 -51.61 -3.00 35.54
CA THR A 544 -51.61 -3.46 34.16
C THR A 544 -50.92 -2.40 33.32
N SER A 545 -50.11 -2.85 32.37
CA SER A 545 -49.34 -1.95 31.52
C SER A 545 -49.92 -1.84 30.12
N ILE A 546 -49.89 -0.61 29.61
CA ILE A 546 -50.10 -0.28 28.20
C ILE A 546 -48.75 0.06 27.56
N LYS A 547 -48.68 -0.01 26.23
CA LYS A 547 -47.53 0.43 25.45
C LYS A 547 -47.80 1.82 24.88
N LEU A 548 -46.84 2.72 25.09
CA LEU A 548 -46.83 4.08 24.55
C LEU A 548 -45.65 4.22 23.60
N ALA A 549 -45.88 4.67 22.36
CA ALA A 549 -44.78 4.92 21.43
C ALA A 549 -43.81 5.98 21.99
N THR A 550 -42.51 5.79 21.78
CA THR A 550 -41.51 6.78 22.18
C THR A 550 -41.37 7.86 21.13
N PRO A 551 -41.07 9.11 21.49
CA PRO A 551 -40.81 10.15 20.50
C PRO A 551 -39.52 9.87 19.72
N GLN A 552 -39.49 10.35 18.47
CA GLN A 552 -38.22 10.63 17.81
C GLN A 552 -37.54 11.83 18.49
N LEU A 553 -36.21 11.86 18.51
CA LEU A 553 -35.45 12.93 19.18
C LEU A 553 -35.85 14.33 18.66
N GLY A 554 -36.22 15.22 19.60
CA GLY A 554 -36.53 16.61 19.31
C GLY A 554 -37.74 17.17 20.07
N ALA A 555 -38.68 16.32 20.52
CA ALA A 555 -39.83 16.73 21.32
C ALA A 555 -40.41 15.55 22.12
N ASP A 556 -41.01 15.83 23.27
CA ASP A 556 -41.72 14.82 24.07
C ASP A 556 -42.98 14.32 23.35
N ALA A 557 -43.37 13.07 23.60
CA ALA A 557 -44.66 12.53 23.15
C ALA A 557 -45.71 12.67 24.27
N MET A 558 -46.91 13.12 23.93
CA MET A 558 -47.99 13.33 24.91
C MET A 558 -49.20 12.47 24.56
N TYR A 559 -49.65 11.67 25.53
CA TYR A 559 -50.80 10.78 25.42
C TYR A 559 -51.90 11.26 26.36
N THR A 560 -53.09 11.50 25.82
CA THR A 560 -54.20 12.08 26.58
C THR A 560 -55.31 11.06 26.80
N PHE A 561 -55.82 11.02 28.02
CA PHE A 561 -56.89 10.14 28.47
C PHE A 561 -57.94 10.95 29.22
N ASN A 562 -59.17 10.46 29.27
CA ASN A 562 -60.21 10.98 30.14
C ASN A 562 -60.53 9.96 31.21
N VAL A 563 -60.56 10.40 32.46
CA VAL A 563 -61.19 9.66 33.56
C VAL A 563 -62.61 10.19 33.74
N ARG A 564 -63.58 9.30 33.78
CA ARG A 564 -64.99 9.60 34.07
C ARG A 564 -65.50 8.70 35.16
N GLU A 565 -66.30 9.24 36.06
CA GLU A 565 -67.11 8.41 36.95
C GLU A 565 -68.25 7.74 36.17
N ASN A 566 -68.43 6.45 36.40
CA ASN A 566 -69.59 5.71 35.92
C ASN A 566 -70.77 6.00 36.86
N ALA A 567 -71.97 6.17 36.30
CA ALA A 567 -73.17 6.48 37.07
C ALA A 567 -73.32 5.51 38.28
N PRO A 568 -73.48 6.01 39.53
CA PRO A 568 -73.63 5.18 40.70
C PRO A 568 -74.78 4.18 40.56
N SER A 569 -74.62 2.97 41.10
CA SER A 569 -75.66 1.93 41.09
C SER A 569 -76.01 1.49 42.52
N PRO A 570 -77.25 1.65 43.01
CA PRO A 570 -78.36 2.33 42.33
C PRO A 570 -78.11 3.85 42.21
N SER A 571 -78.64 4.46 41.14
CA SER A 571 -78.44 5.89 40.84
C SER A 571 -79.39 6.82 41.61
N ALA A 572 -80.47 6.28 42.17
CA ALA A 572 -81.46 7.05 42.89
C ALA A 572 -80.90 7.63 44.20
N GLY A 573 -80.97 8.95 44.35
CA GLY A 573 -80.48 9.68 45.52
C GLY A 573 -79.11 10.34 45.33
N TRP A 574 -78.42 10.10 44.21
CA TRP A 574 -77.14 10.73 43.91
C TRP A 574 -77.26 11.90 42.92
N ALA A 575 -76.73 13.07 43.28
CA ALA A 575 -76.20 14.02 42.33
C ALA A 575 -74.73 13.63 42.06
N ALA A 576 -74.54 12.79 41.04
CA ALA A 576 -73.22 12.31 40.65
C ALA A 576 -72.47 13.39 39.87
N ASP A 577 -71.16 13.44 40.08
CA ASP A 577 -70.24 14.19 39.25
C ASP A 577 -70.17 13.52 37.86
N MET A 578 -70.48 14.30 36.81
CA MET A 578 -70.47 13.83 35.42
C MET A 578 -69.34 14.44 34.60
N ASP A 579 -68.43 15.18 35.26
CA ASP A 579 -67.30 15.81 34.62
C ASP A 579 -66.27 14.77 34.16
N ALA A 580 -65.29 15.24 33.40
CA ALA A 580 -64.18 14.41 32.95
C ALA A 580 -62.87 15.11 33.25
N VAL A 581 -61.99 14.41 33.97
CA VAL A 581 -60.63 14.88 34.20
C VAL A 581 -59.76 14.36 33.07
N THR A 582 -59.11 15.27 32.35
CA THR A 582 -58.15 14.91 31.31
C THR A 582 -56.80 14.60 31.96
N VAL A 583 -56.32 13.37 31.78
CA VAL A 583 -55.01 12.90 32.22
C VAL A 583 -54.07 12.94 31.03
N THR A 584 -52.92 13.58 31.17
CA THR A 584 -51.88 13.60 30.15
C THR A 584 -50.64 12.86 30.65
N VAL A 585 -50.26 11.81 29.92
CA VAL A 585 -49.01 11.07 30.11
C VAL A 585 -47.99 11.59 29.11
N THR A 586 -46.91 12.17 29.60
CA THR A 586 -45.78 12.65 28.78
C THR A 586 -44.68 11.60 28.79
N VAL A 587 -44.30 11.10 27.62
CA VAL A 587 -43.10 10.28 27.41
C VAL A 587 -41.99 11.21 26.92
N HIS A 588 -41.00 11.43 27.78
CA HIS A 588 -39.94 12.39 27.50
C HIS A 588 -38.95 11.87 26.46
N VAL A 589 -38.26 12.80 25.79
CA VAL A 589 -37.12 12.45 24.92
C VAL A 589 -36.10 11.62 25.71
N PRO A 590 -35.57 10.52 25.14
CA PRO A 590 -34.56 9.71 25.80
C PRO A 590 -33.33 10.55 26.18
N THR A 591 -32.87 10.41 27.42
CA THR A 591 -31.59 10.96 27.89
C THR A 591 -30.56 9.84 27.96
N GLU A 592 -29.30 10.18 27.67
CA GLU A 592 -28.22 9.20 27.54
C GLU A 592 -27.95 8.51 28.89
N GLY A 593 -28.05 7.18 28.92
CA GLY A 593 -27.61 6.34 30.05
C GLY A 593 -28.68 5.82 31.02
N ASP A 594 -29.96 6.21 30.89
CA ASP A 594 -31.01 5.87 31.88
C ASP A 594 -32.37 5.49 31.27
N THR A 595 -33.38 5.22 32.12
CA THR A 595 -34.78 4.97 31.71
C THR A 595 -35.39 6.14 30.95
N ILE A 596 -36.28 5.87 30.00
CA ILE A 596 -37.08 6.93 29.35
C ILE A 596 -38.11 7.44 30.37
N PRO A 597 -38.03 8.71 30.83
CA PRO A 597 -38.88 9.19 31.90
C PRO A 597 -40.31 9.44 31.42
N THR A 598 -41.27 9.23 32.33
CA THR A 598 -42.69 9.52 32.10
C THR A 598 -43.23 10.47 33.16
N GLY A 599 -44.05 11.44 32.75
CA GLY A 599 -44.78 12.34 33.64
C GLY A 599 -46.29 12.18 33.50
N VAL A 600 -47.04 12.30 34.60
CA VAL A 600 -48.51 12.29 34.59
C VAL A 600 -49.01 13.63 35.10
N THR A 601 -49.94 14.25 34.37
CA THR A 601 -50.55 15.53 34.74
C THR A 601 -52.07 15.46 34.58
N TYR A 602 -52.79 16.23 35.39
CA TYR A 602 -54.25 16.23 35.47
C TYR A 602 -54.78 17.61 35.13
N ARG A 603 -55.83 17.66 34.31
CA ARG A 603 -56.49 18.89 33.89
C ARG A 603 -58.00 18.75 34.05
N TYR A 604 -58.57 19.67 34.82
CA TYR A 604 -59.99 19.77 35.10
C TYR A 604 -60.71 20.68 34.10
N GLY A 605 -62.03 20.49 34.00
CA GLY A 605 -62.90 21.35 33.20
C GLY A 605 -62.94 22.79 33.71
N VAL A 606 -63.39 23.72 32.87
CA VAL A 606 -63.58 25.12 33.31
C VAL A 606 -64.73 25.17 34.32
N ASN A 607 -64.46 25.72 35.51
CA ASN A 607 -65.38 25.79 36.66
C ASN A 607 -65.71 24.45 37.34
N ASP A 608 -64.89 23.43 37.12
CA ASP A 608 -64.96 22.17 37.86
C ASP A 608 -64.61 22.43 39.34
N THR A 609 -65.51 22.04 40.25
CA THR A 609 -65.35 22.31 41.68
C THR A 609 -64.26 21.48 42.34
N ASP A 610 -63.84 20.39 41.68
CA ASP A 610 -62.79 19.50 42.16
C ASP A 610 -61.38 19.98 41.75
N ASP A 611 -61.26 21.06 40.97
CA ASP A 611 -60.00 21.71 40.60
C ASP A 611 -59.38 22.49 41.77
N THR A 612 -58.88 21.76 42.77
CA THR A 612 -58.24 22.30 43.98
C THR A 612 -56.74 22.01 44.02
N GLU A 613 -55.98 22.74 44.83
CA GLU A 613 -54.54 22.49 45.03
C GLU A 613 -54.25 21.06 45.54
N SER A 614 -55.11 20.49 46.38
CA SER A 614 -54.96 19.13 46.90
C SER A 614 -55.22 18.03 45.87
N ASN A 615 -55.83 18.36 44.73
CA ASN A 615 -56.22 17.39 43.70
C ASN A 615 -55.33 17.48 42.44
N LYS A 616 -54.23 18.24 42.43
CA LYS A 616 -53.40 18.44 41.23
C LYS A 616 -52.64 17.18 40.78
N ASP A 617 -52.55 16.16 41.61
CA ASP A 617 -51.83 14.91 41.38
C ASP A 617 -52.73 13.67 41.20
N LEU A 618 -54.06 13.87 41.07
CA LEU A 618 -55.04 12.80 40.86
C LEU A 618 -56.26 13.31 40.06
N ALA A 619 -57.13 12.41 39.59
CA ALA A 619 -58.44 12.77 39.05
C ALA A 619 -59.49 12.70 40.16
N ALA A 620 -60.05 13.83 40.57
CA ALA A 620 -60.98 13.94 41.69
C ALA A 620 -62.43 14.07 41.22
N PHE A 621 -63.35 13.45 41.96
CA PHE A 621 -64.79 13.51 41.71
C PHE A 621 -65.58 13.61 43.02
N THR A 622 -66.53 14.53 43.12
CA THR A 622 -67.35 14.74 44.34
C THR A 622 -68.85 14.52 44.11
N ASN A 623 -69.40 13.44 44.68
CA ASN A 623 -70.85 13.18 44.63
C ASN A 623 -71.57 13.76 45.85
N HIS A 624 -72.80 14.21 45.62
CA HIS A 624 -73.69 14.67 46.70
C HIS A 624 -74.91 13.75 46.83
N TRP A 625 -75.19 13.31 48.05
CA TRP A 625 -76.42 12.59 48.37
C TRP A 625 -77.59 13.56 48.56
N ILE A 626 -78.65 13.38 47.78
CA ILE A 626 -79.91 14.10 47.88
C ILE A 626 -80.94 13.16 48.46
N ALA A 627 -81.31 13.39 49.73
CA ALA A 627 -82.35 12.61 50.39
C ALA A 627 -83.71 12.83 49.69
N VAL A 628 -84.21 11.81 49.01
CA VAL A 628 -85.57 11.81 48.46
C VAL A 628 -86.52 11.44 49.60
N SER A 629 -87.22 12.43 50.16
CA SER A 629 -88.29 12.15 51.13
C SER A 629 -89.42 11.40 50.42
N GLN A 630 -89.60 10.12 50.72
CA GLN A 630 -90.80 9.40 50.31
C GLN A 630 -91.99 9.94 51.11
N LEU A 631 -92.82 10.76 50.47
CA LEU A 631 -94.17 11.04 50.93
C LEU A 631 -94.97 9.73 50.92
N PRO A 632 -95.62 9.32 52.02
CA PRO A 632 -96.52 8.19 51.99
C PRO A 632 -97.81 8.61 51.27
N PHE A 633 -97.96 8.26 50.00
CA PHE A 633 -99.23 8.43 49.29
C PHE A 633 -100.06 7.15 49.39
N THR A 634 -100.91 7.08 50.41
CA THR A 634 -102.19 6.36 50.34
C THR A 634 -103.22 7.33 49.77
N GLY A 635 -103.90 6.98 48.67
CA GLY A 635 -105.13 7.67 48.27
C GLY A 635 -105.37 7.78 46.78
N GLU A 636 -106.48 7.19 46.36
CA GLU A 636 -107.05 7.12 45.02
C GLU A 636 -107.34 8.48 44.35
N GLN A 637 -107.31 8.46 43.00
CA GLN A 637 -107.90 9.39 42.02
C GLN A 637 -107.37 10.84 41.89
N GLY A 638 -107.13 11.24 40.64
CA GLY A 638 -107.24 12.64 40.19
C GLY A 638 -105.96 13.28 39.64
N ALA A 639 -106.10 13.99 38.53
CA ALA A 639 -105.04 14.61 37.73
C ALA A 639 -104.32 15.82 38.40
N THR A 640 -103.07 16.06 37.96
CA THR A 640 -102.20 17.29 37.94
C THR A 640 -102.75 18.61 38.54
N PRO A 641 -101.94 19.52 39.16
CA PRO A 641 -100.72 20.13 38.55
C PRO A 641 -99.59 20.70 39.47
N LEU A 642 -98.49 21.10 38.79
CA LEU A 642 -97.37 22.04 39.08
C LEU A 642 -97.40 22.95 40.35
N ALA A 643 -96.22 23.16 41.00
CA ALA A 643 -95.56 24.48 41.18
C ALA A 643 -94.55 24.59 42.38
N TRP A 644 -93.27 24.83 42.02
CA TRP A 644 -92.27 25.81 42.54
C TRP A 644 -91.76 25.89 44.01
N LEU A 645 -90.41 25.84 44.15
CA LEU A 645 -89.44 26.85 44.68
C LEU A 645 -88.06 26.15 44.86
N ALA A 646 -86.95 26.39 44.15
CA ALA A 646 -86.19 27.60 43.73
C ALA A 646 -85.40 28.30 44.87
N VAL A 647 -84.05 28.34 44.78
CA VAL A 647 -83.22 29.55 44.48
C VAL A 647 -81.72 29.40 44.86
N ALA A 648 -80.90 29.97 43.94
CA ALA A 648 -79.50 30.47 44.01
C ALA A 648 -78.36 29.44 43.76
N GLY A 649 -77.48 29.57 42.76
CA GLY A 649 -77.08 30.66 41.84
C GLY A 649 -75.53 30.72 41.82
N GLY A 650 -74.77 30.88 40.75
CA GLY A 650 -74.99 31.24 39.35
C GLY A 650 -73.82 32.15 38.89
N LEU A 651 -73.37 32.05 37.63
CA LEU A 651 -73.20 33.17 36.67
C LEU A 651 -72.29 32.80 35.48
N GLY A 652 -72.76 33.13 34.26
CA GLY A 652 -71.96 32.95 33.04
C GLY A 652 -72.54 33.37 31.67
N ALA A 653 -73.47 34.33 31.63
CA ALA A 653 -73.83 35.22 30.49
C ALA A 653 -74.63 34.71 29.25
N LEU A 654 -75.72 35.45 29.00
CA LEU A 654 -76.61 35.50 27.82
C LEU A 654 -75.97 36.21 26.60
N ALA A 655 -76.37 35.85 25.37
CA ALA A 655 -77.10 36.73 24.42
C ALA A 655 -77.32 36.07 23.03
N VAL A 656 -78.57 35.77 22.63
CA VAL A 656 -79.42 36.43 21.59
C VAL A 656 -79.23 35.92 20.12
N LEU A 657 -80.37 35.50 19.55
CA LEU A 657 -80.65 35.12 18.16
C LEU A 657 -80.36 36.23 17.13
N SER A 658 -79.80 35.86 15.96
CA SER A 658 -80.25 36.36 14.64
C SER A 658 -79.55 35.63 13.49
N ALA A 659 -80.35 35.15 12.54
CA ALA A 659 -79.90 34.80 11.19
C ALA A 659 -79.88 36.07 10.32
N VAL A 660 -78.90 36.15 9.42
CA VAL A 660 -78.90 36.78 8.07
C VAL A 660 -77.48 37.27 7.72
N GLY A 661 -76.90 36.66 6.68
CA GLY A 661 -76.44 37.37 5.49
C GLY A 661 -75.16 38.24 5.51
N ILE A 662 -74.17 37.72 4.78
CA ILE A 662 -73.38 38.43 3.74
C ILE A 662 -72.21 39.34 4.16
N SER A 663 -71.05 39.01 3.55
CA SER A 663 -69.98 39.87 3.01
C SER A 663 -68.73 40.27 3.83
N ALA A 664 -67.61 39.82 3.27
CA ALA A 664 -66.45 40.62 2.83
C ALA A 664 -65.43 41.17 3.85
N TRP A 665 -64.32 40.43 3.97
CA TRP A 665 -62.95 40.84 3.62
C TRP A 665 -62.68 42.33 3.26
N ARG A 666 -61.82 43.03 4.04
CA ARG A 666 -60.51 43.61 3.61
C ARG A 666 -59.76 44.40 4.71
N ARG A 667 -58.46 44.05 4.88
CA ARG A 667 -57.19 44.86 4.84
C ARG A 667 -57.21 46.31 5.37
N ARG A 668 -56.15 46.92 5.95
CA ARG A 668 -54.71 46.66 6.23
C ARG A 668 -54.19 47.93 6.95
N HIS A 669 -53.21 47.80 7.86
CA HIS A 669 -52.18 48.80 8.25
C HIS A 669 -52.64 50.16 8.86
N MET A 670 -51.89 50.92 9.67
CA MET A 670 -50.50 50.95 10.17
C MET A 670 -50.52 51.42 11.65
N LEU A 671 -49.62 50.90 12.49
CA LEU A 671 -48.52 51.64 13.13
C LEU A 671 -47.57 50.62 13.79
#